data_AF-A0A813JX31-F1
#
_entry.id   AF-A0A813JX31-F1
#
_cell.length_a   1.000
_cell.length_b   1.000
_cell.length_c   1.000
_cell.angle_alpha   90.00
_cell.angle_beta   90.00
_cell.angle_gamma   90.00
#
_symmetry.space_group_name_H-M   'P 1'
#
loop_
_entity.id
_entity.type
_entity.pdbx_description
1 polymer ?
#
loop_
_entity_poly.entity_id
_entity_poly.type
_entity_poly.pdbx_seq_one_letter_code
_entity_poly.pdbx_strand_id
1 'polypeptide(L)'
;MSALPWKLLEVVKLLDDRAAADLRRQEAEVLLSRAAADLRRQEAEVPLSRICRCSRGFIADSPSDSQVPSGSQVPSGSIHITSLLEELLDLSEGAVRRGMDQLRELKCSVADLERRTALLREAFPFQGYIQKTEERGISYEQLVRVKIFAEAHCHSWQDARDGKTKLQIATLNLYNLSPWLIKPATNDRNCALVELFSGIPCPPHWFCSHWWGEPIRDFVACIGHHCTVRQLCCRSTFYWVCAYANRQHSLNAEISSDPKQTSFYKSMCLADGLLLILDNIGPATPFTRVWCAYELFMALIDTTREKPPLLLDTVAHTDAGTQLLTDGFTATEAEVRDAGFPEDADRFKSLRELCFPIDVMKAGLSLRLQDAQASQPEDRRHILNSVADKNQNELDEEPASEHINYTRNLADLQLSWSQATDSHVATLVQTLPPNLQQLQLNFSGPHGSQISDAGMAALAQKLSPNLQQLQLEFSGCFQISDAGVAALAQKLSPKMQQQLKLDFSYCNKISDAGVAALAQQLPPNLQQMLLDFRGCFQISDAGVAALAQQLPPNLQQMQLDFSYCKEISDAGVAALAQQLPPNLQQMQLTFYNCFEISDAGVAALEQQLPPNLQQMQLEFRGCSKISDAGVAALEQQLPPNLQQLQPDFRGCGQVSDAGVARVCSQISNAAESAASGGLEKLRIGRRPQGEADGKHGESEAPRAPVVPAAPWRGQAPTPAATEPPSPAAPGQPFSAEEEEEGEEEPEETDVGGLEYAYVFKDSKLVTPSFLAAFCAALHCASTLDKLQLDFRSCKEISDAGVAALAQQLPPNLQQMQLNFQSCNKISDAGVAALAQQLPPNLQQMQLDFSYCKEISDAGVAALAQQLPPNLQQMQLNFQSCSKITDAGVAALAQQLPPNLQQMQLEFRGCSKISDAGVAALAQQLPPNLQQMQLNFSGCSKITDAGELRAWAASRKEETAEAGGEQLCAWATSREEPAAPIGLEVPGPGR
;
A
#
# COMPACT_ATOMS: atom_id res chain seq x y z
N MET A 1 -5.58 -45.56 -38.78
CA MET A 1 -5.56 -47.00 -38.42
C MET A 1 -4.68 -47.68 -39.46
N SER A 2 -3.62 -48.45 -39.20
CA SER A 2 -3.18 -49.26 -38.06
C SER A 2 -1.74 -49.74 -38.37
N ALA A 3 -0.73 -49.47 -37.54
CA ALA A 3 0.57 -50.21 -37.54
C ALA A 3 1.61 -49.77 -36.48
N LEU A 4 1.48 -48.60 -35.85
CA LEU A 4 2.47 -48.11 -34.87
C LEU A 4 2.34 -48.59 -33.39
N PRO A 5 1.19 -49.07 -32.87
CA PRO A 5 1.10 -49.40 -31.43
C PRO A 5 1.78 -50.71 -30.99
N TRP A 6 2.15 -51.63 -31.89
CA TRP A 6 2.54 -52.99 -31.48
C TRP A 6 4.04 -53.17 -31.15
N LYS A 7 4.94 -52.40 -31.78
CA LYS A 7 6.40 -52.50 -31.54
C LYS A 7 6.83 -51.88 -30.20
N LEU A 8 6.13 -50.86 -29.71
CA LEU A 8 6.37 -50.27 -28.38
C LEU A 8 5.92 -51.22 -27.24
N LEU A 9 4.90 -52.03 -27.47
CA LEU A 9 4.40 -53.01 -26.49
C LEU A 9 5.37 -54.19 -26.28
N GLU A 10 6.14 -54.58 -27.28
CA GLU A 10 7.17 -55.62 -27.15
C GLU A 10 8.38 -55.15 -26.33
N VAL A 11 8.78 -53.88 -26.47
CA VAL A 11 9.86 -53.27 -25.67
C VAL A 11 9.46 -53.18 -24.19
N VAL A 12 8.20 -52.86 -23.90
CA VAL A 12 7.67 -52.82 -22.52
C VAL A 12 7.56 -54.22 -21.90
N LYS A 13 7.21 -55.25 -22.68
CA LYS A 13 7.20 -56.66 -22.20
C LYS A 13 8.60 -57.22 -21.92
N LEU A 14 9.63 -56.76 -22.62
CA LEU A 14 11.01 -57.23 -22.43
C LEU A 14 11.71 -56.64 -21.20
N LEU A 15 11.20 -55.54 -20.65
CA LEU A 15 11.80 -54.82 -19.53
C LEU A 15 11.22 -55.18 -18.15
N ASP A 16 10.19 -56.03 -18.09
CA ASP A 16 9.45 -56.34 -16.85
C ASP A 16 9.95 -57.61 -16.13
N ASP A 17 10.82 -58.43 -16.74
CA ASP A 17 11.36 -59.66 -16.13
C ASP A 17 12.72 -59.44 -15.45
N ARG A 18 12.72 -59.46 -14.12
CA ARG A 18 13.80 -59.07 -13.17
C ARG A 18 15.11 -59.88 -13.20
N ALA A 19 15.44 -60.63 -14.25
CA ALA A 19 16.64 -61.49 -14.26
C ALA A 19 17.37 -61.51 -15.62
N ALA A 20 18.08 -60.44 -15.98
CA ALA A 20 19.41 -60.43 -16.64
C ALA A 20 19.62 -59.06 -17.31
N ALA A 21 20.40 -58.20 -16.66
CA ALA A 21 20.45 -56.76 -16.96
C ALA A 21 21.44 -56.36 -18.07
N ASP A 22 22.51 -57.11 -18.34
CA ASP A 22 23.59 -56.58 -19.21
C ASP A 22 23.59 -57.09 -20.66
N LEU A 23 23.14 -58.31 -20.94
CA LEU A 23 23.15 -58.85 -22.32
C LEU A 23 22.04 -58.27 -23.21
N ARG A 24 21.00 -57.68 -22.62
CA ARG A 24 19.75 -57.27 -23.31
C ARG A 24 19.66 -55.78 -23.61
N ARG A 25 20.56 -54.96 -23.06
CA ARG A 25 20.68 -53.53 -23.40
C ARG A 25 21.16 -53.32 -24.84
N GLN A 26 22.09 -54.17 -25.28
CA GLN A 26 22.55 -54.21 -26.67
C GLN A 26 21.46 -54.64 -27.66
N GLU A 27 20.57 -55.58 -27.30
CA GLU A 27 19.48 -55.99 -28.20
C GLU A 27 18.40 -54.92 -28.35
N ALA A 28 18.10 -54.16 -27.28
CA ALA A 28 17.21 -53.01 -27.32
C ALA A 28 17.77 -51.86 -28.16
N GLU A 29 19.07 -51.56 -28.04
CA GLU A 29 19.78 -50.55 -28.85
C GLU A 29 19.81 -50.94 -30.34
N VAL A 30 19.94 -52.22 -30.67
CA VAL A 30 19.90 -52.73 -32.05
C VAL A 30 18.49 -52.62 -32.65
N LEU A 31 17.44 -52.86 -31.85
CA LEU A 31 16.05 -52.71 -32.29
C LEU A 31 15.65 -51.24 -32.50
N LEU A 32 16.10 -50.33 -31.63
CA LEU A 32 15.94 -48.89 -31.79
C LEU A 32 16.69 -48.37 -33.03
N SER A 33 17.91 -48.85 -33.25
CA SER A 33 18.70 -48.52 -34.45
C SER A 33 18.06 -49.02 -35.75
N ARG A 34 17.42 -50.20 -35.74
CA ARG A 34 16.66 -50.72 -36.88
C ARG A 34 15.37 -49.95 -37.13
N ALA A 35 14.65 -49.57 -36.08
CA ALA A 35 13.45 -48.73 -36.21
C ALA A 35 13.79 -47.34 -36.78
N ALA A 36 14.91 -46.74 -36.34
CA ALA A 36 15.42 -45.49 -36.89
C ALA A 36 15.87 -45.63 -38.36
N ALA A 37 16.45 -46.77 -38.76
CA ALA A 37 16.81 -47.05 -40.15
C ALA A 37 15.60 -47.27 -41.07
N ASP A 38 14.52 -47.86 -40.56
CA ASP A 38 13.26 -48.03 -41.31
C ASP A 38 12.53 -46.70 -41.49
N LEU A 39 12.57 -45.80 -40.50
CA LEU A 39 12.08 -44.40 -40.63
C LEU A 39 12.85 -43.62 -41.70
N ARG A 40 14.19 -43.75 -41.75
CA ARG A 40 15.03 -43.16 -42.81
C ARG A 40 14.71 -43.68 -44.22
N ARG A 41 14.18 -44.90 -44.37
CA ARG A 41 13.78 -45.46 -45.67
C ARG A 41 12.40 -45.01 -46.12
N GLN A 42 11.52 -44.63 -45.19
CA GLN A 42 10.18 -44.14 -45.52
C GLN A 42 10.15 -42.64 -45.90
N GLU A 43 11.16 -41.85 -45.48
CA GLU A 43 11.25 -40.41 -45.82
C GLU A 43 11.85 -40.10 -47.20
N ALA A 44 12.30 -41.12 -47.96
CA ALA A 44 12.86 -40.94 -49.30
C ALA A 44 11.80 -40.79 -50.42
N GLU A 45 10.51 -40.92 -50.12
CA GLU A 45 9.42 -40.80 -51.11
C GLU A 45 8.32 -39.82 -50.64
N VAL A 46 8.66 -38.55 -50.42
CA VAL A 46 7.65 -37.47 -50.38
C VAL A 46 8.17 -36.24 -51.13
N PRO A 47 7.57 -35.82 -52.25
CA PRO A 47 7.98 -34.59 -52.94
C PRO A 47 7.62 -33.35 -52.10
N LEU A 48 8.62 -32.51 -51.82
CA LEU A 48 8.52 -31.18 -51.20
C LEU A 48 7.65 -30.21 -52.03
N SER A 49 6.32 -30.39 -52.01
CA SER A 49 5.38 -29.48 -52.67
C SER A 49 4.05 -29.26 -51.94
N ARG A 50 3.91 -29.68 -50.66
CA ARG A 50 2.65 -29.49 -49.90
C ARG A 50 2.79 -29.04 -48.45
N ILE A 51 3.81 -28.25 -48.12
CA ILE A 51 3.83 -27.47 -46.87
C ILE A 51 3.97 -25.99 -47.25
N CYS A 52 2.84 -25.35 -47.54
CA CYS A 52 2.60 -23.91 -47.39
C CYS A 52 1.21 -23.53 -47.96
N ARG A 53 0.18 -23.56 -47.12
CA ARG A 53 -1.01 -22.71 -47.23
C ARG A 53 -1.55 -22.46 -45.82
N CYS A 54 -1.08 -21.36 -45.22
CA CYS A 54 -1.87 -20.47 -44.35
C CYS A 54 -1.02 -19.24 -43.99
N SER A 55 -0.68 -18.46 -45.02
CA SER A 55 -0.26 -17.05 -44.90
C SER A 55 -0.23 -16.46 -46.31
N ARG A 56 -1.30 -15.75 -46.70
CA ARG A 56 -1.31 -14.86 -47.87
C ARG A 56 -2.17 -13.64 -47.57
N GLY A 57 -1.55 -12.49 -47.83
CA GLY A 57 -2.05 -11.13 -47.67
C GLY A 57 -0.98 -10.35 -46.90
N PHE A 58 -0.08 -9.57 -47.50
CA PHE A 58 -0.20 -8.72 -48.67
C PHE A 58 1.18 -8.52 -49.35
N ILE A 59 1.18 -8.37 -50.67
CA ILE A 59 2.27 -7.79 -51.48
C ILE A 59 1.71 -6.52 -52.12
N ALA A 60 2.45 -5.43 -52.00
CA ALA A 60 2.59 -4.29 -52.93
C ALA A 60 3.63 -3.35 -52.27
N ASP A 61 4.56 -2.66 -52.91
CA ASP A 61 5.05 -2.54 -54.28
C ASP A 61 6.47 -1.92 -54.12
N SER A 62 7.37 -2.19 -55.06
CA SER A 62 8.70 -1.55 -55.12
C SER A 62 8.62 -0.15 -55.78
N PRO A 63 9.62 0.75 -55.63
CA PRO A 63 10.78 0.68 -56.54
C PRO A 63 12.14 1.21 -56.00
N SER A 64 13.22 0.65 -56.60
CA SER A 64 14.52 1.25 -56.96
C SER A 64 15.18 2.31 -56.05
N ASP A 65 16.39 2.05 -55.54
CA ASP A 65 17.65 2.36 -56.24
C ASP A 65 18.89 2.23 -55.34
N SER A 66 19.90 1.54 -55.89
CA SER A 66 21.33 1.92 -55.84
C SER A 66 22.19 1.73 -54.57
N GLN A 67 23.30 1.03 -54.81
CA GLN A 67 24.65 1.14 -54.20
C GLN A 67 25.00 0.39 -52.90
N VAL A 68 25.69 -0.73 -53.14
CA VAL A 68 26.65 -1.41 -52.25
C VAL A 68 27.94 -0.57 -52.15
N PRO A 69 28.60 -0.50 -50.97
CA PRO A 69 29.95 -1.07 -50.79
C PRO A 69 30.08 -1.80 -49.42
N SER A 70 30.30 -3.11 -49.36
CA SER A 70 31.59 -3.84 -49.44
C SER A 70 32.41 -3.89 -48.12
N GLY A 71 32.52 -5.11 -47.56
CA GLY A 71 33.42 -5.53 -46.46
C GLY A 71 32.62 -5.84 -45.18
N SER A 72 32.52 -7.05 -44.64
CA SER A 72 33.47 -8.17 -44.56
C SER A 72 32.75 -9.48 -44.18
N GLN A 73 33.20 -10.59 -44.78
CA GLN A 73 33.14 -12.01 -44.36
C GLN A 73 31.95 -12.52 -43.50
N VAL A 74 31.05 -13.29 -44.13
CA VAL A 74 30.20 -14.29 -43.47
C VAL A 74 30.76 -15.69 -43.77
N PRO A 75 31.05 -16.56 -42.79
CA PRO A 75 31.52 -17.91 -43.04
C PRO A 75 30.41 -18.80 -43.61
N SER A 76 30.75 -19.64 -44.58
CA SER A 76 29.91 -20.75 -45.02
C SER A 76 29.74 -21.75 -43.88
N GLY A 77 28.56 -21.80 -43.25
CA GLY A 77 28.18 -22.84 -42.30
C GLY A 77 27.05 -23.68 -42.87
N SER A 78 27.38 -24.85 -43.42
CA SER A 78 26.38 -25.89 -43.70
C SER A 78 25.79 -26.33 -42.37
N ILE A 79 24.52 -26.00 -42.10
CA ILE A 79 23.78 -26.53 -40.95
C ILE A 79 23.67 -28.04 -41.18
N HIS A 80 24.46 -28.79 -40.42
CA HIS A 80 24.43 -30.25 -40.44
C HIS A 80 23.09 -30.72 -39.86
N ILE A 81 22.21 -31.22 -40.75
CA ILE A 81 20.92 -31.87 -40.42
C ILE A 81 21.06 -32.93 -39.30
N THR A 82 22.26 -33.49 -39.10
CA THR A 82 22.58 -34.41 -38.01
C THR A 82 22.52 -33.78 -36.62
N SER A 83 22.89 -32.50 -36.43
CA SER A 83 22.82 -31.83 -35.12
C SER A 83 21.39 -31.54 -34.68
N LEU A 84 20.51 -31.17 -35.64
CA LEU A 84 19.09 -30.97 -35.38
C LEU A 84 18.37 -32.30 -35.08
N LEU A 85 18.80 -33.39 -35.71
CA LEU A 85 18.31 -34.75 -35.44
C LEU A 85 18.81 -35.28 -34.09
N GLU A 86 20.04 -34.98 -33.68
CA GLU A 86 20.57 -35.33 -32.36
C GLU A 86 19.84 -34.56 -31.24
N GLU A 87 19.58 -33.25 -31.41
CA GLU A 87 18.76 -32.48 -30.47
C GLU A 87 17.31 -33.02 -30.38
N LEU A 88 16.69 -33.39 -31.51
CA LEU A 88 15.35 -33.98 -31.52
C LEU A 88 15.31 -35.38 -30.87
N LEU A 89 16.39 -36.16 -31.01
CA LEU A 89 16.52 -37.48 -30.38
C LEU A 89 16.75 -37.35 -28.87
N ASP A 90 17.62 -36.45 -28.42
CA ASP A 90 17.84 -36.17 -26.99
C ASP A 90 16.57 -35.62 -26.31
N LEU A 91 15.82 -34.76 -27.01
CA LEU A 91 14.51 -34.29 -26.55
C LEU A 91 13.51 -35.45 -26.41
N SER A 92 13.54 -36.41 -27.34
CA SER A 92 12.67 -37.58 -27.32
C SER A 92 13.04 -38.59 -26.21
N GLU A 93 14.33 -38.87 -26.00
CA GLU A 93 14.80 -39.74 -24.92
C GLU A 93 14.56 -39.11 -23.55
N GLY A 94 14.80 -37.80 -23.43
CA GLY A 94 14.51 -37.04 -22.21
C GLY A 94 13.01 -37.04 -21.88
N ALA A 95 12.14 -36.85 -22.87
CA ALA A 95 10.68 -36.90 -22.67
C ALA A 95 10.19 -38.29 -22.24
N VAL A 96 10.73 -39.35 -22.86
CA VAL A 96 10.42 -40.74 -22.48
C VAL A 96 10.87 -41.04 -21.06
N ARG A 97 12.10 -40.63 -20.69
CA ARG A 97 12.64 -40.84 -19.34
C ARG A 97 11.83 -40.13 -18.27
N ARG A 98 11.47 -38.85 -18.49
CA ARG A 98 10.59 -38.10 -17.57
C ARG A 98 9.20 -38.74 -17.45
N GLY A 99 8.64 -39.23 -18.56
CA GLY A 99 7.37 -39.96 -18.53
C GLY A 99 7.44 -41.25 -17.70
N MET A 100 8.54 -42.00 -17.79
CA MET A 100 8.77 -43.18 -16.96
C MET A 100 8.93 -42.85 -15.47
N ASP A 101 9.60 -41.75 -15.14
CA ASP A 101 9.75 -41.31 -13.74
C ASP A 101 8.40 -40.88 -13.14
N GLN A 102 7.53 -40.23 -13.91
CA GLN A 102 6.16 -39.90 -13.48
C GLN A 102 5.30 -41.14 -13.21
N LEU A 103 5.38 -42.16 -14.06
CA LEU A 103 4.66 -43.43 -13.85
C LEU A 103 5.09 -44.11 -12.54
N ARG A 104 6.39 -44.06 -12.21
CA ARG A 104 6.94 -44.58 -10.96
C ARG A 104 6.49 -43.77 -9.74
N GLU A 105 6.53 -42.44 -9.84
CA GLU A 105 6.16 -41.52 -8.75
C GLU A 105 4.67 -41.62 -8.39
N LEU A 106 3.80 -41.78 -9.41
CA LEU A 106 2.35 -41.76 -9.25
C LEU A 106 1.69 -43.14 -9.11
N LYS A 107 2.43 -44.24 -9.30
CA LYS A 107 1.90 -45.63 -9.29
C LYS A 107 0.64 -45.80 -10.17
N CYS A 108 0.62 -45.21 -11.37
CA CYS A 108 -0.54 -45.20 -12.27
C CYS A 108 -0.26 -45.90 -13.61
N SER A 109 -1.31 -46.19 -14.38
CA SER A 109 -1.19 -46.80 -15.71
C SER A 109 -0.81 -45.77 -16.78
N VAL A 110 -0.19 -46.22 -17.88
CA VAL A 110 0.14 -45.36 -19.04
C VAL A 110 -1.11 -44.67 -19.60
N ALA A 111 -2.23 -45.39 -19.70
CA ALA A 111 -3.49 -44.86 -20.21
C ALA A 111 -4.11 -43.78 -19.31
N ASP A 112 -3.87 -43.84 -18.00
CA ASP A 112 -4.33 -42.81 -17.07
C ASP A 112 -3.45 -41.56 -17.15
N LEU A 113 -2.13 -41.75 -17.29
CA LEU A 113 -1.18 -40.66 -17.51
C LEU A 113 -1.45 -39.92 -18.84
N GLU A 114 -1.74 -40.64 -19.92
CA GLU A 114 -2.08 -40.05 -21.23
C GLU A 114 -3.37 -39.23 -21.17
N ARG A 115 -4.44 -39.78 -20.60
CA ARG A 115 -5.73 -39.06 -20.44
C ARG A 115 -5.56 -37.79 -19.62
N ARG A 116 -4.81 -37.88 -18.52
CA ARG A 116 -4.50 -36.74 -17.67
C ARG A 116 -3.68 -35.68 -18.41
N THR A 117 -2.64 -36.09 -19.14
CA THR A 117 -1.78 -35.16 -19.87
C THR A 117 -2.57 -34.42 -20.95
N ALA A 118 -3.49 -35.11 -21.65
CA ALA A 118 -4.39 -34.48 -22.60
C ALA A 118 -5.29 -33.43 -21.94
N LEU A 119 -5.90 -33.76 -20.80
CA LEU A 119 -6.72 -32.82 -20.02
C LEU A 119 -5.93 -31.58 -19.56
N LEU A 120 -4.69 -31.78 -19.10
CA LEU A 120 -3.83 -30.68 -18.65
C LEU A 120 -3.41 -29.76 -19.80
N ARG A 121 -3.12 -30.31 -20.99
CA ARG A 121 -2.81 -29.50 -22.18
C ARG A 121 -3.98 -28.62 -22.62
N GLU A 122 -5.20 -29.12 -22.46
CA GLU A 122 -6.41 -28.35 -22.76
C GLU A 122 -6.64 -27.25 -21.72
N ALA A 123 -6.44 -27.56 -20.43
CA ALA A 123 -6.64 -26.60 -19.35
C ALA A 123 -5.54 -25.51 -19.27
N PHE A 124 -4.30 -25.86 -19.63
CA PHE A 124 -3.11 -25.02 -19.49
C PHE A 124 -2.27 -25.03 -20.77
N PRO A 125 -2.74 -24.39 -21.86
CA PRO A 125 -2.01 -24.35 -23.12
C PRO A 125 -0.73 -23.52 -23.01
N PHE A 126 0.39 -24.05 -23.52
CA PHE A 126 1.68 -23.36 -23.53
C PHE A 126 1.61 -22.00 -24.26
N GLN A 127 2.13 -20.94 -23.61
CA GLN A 127 2.06 -19.57 -24.14
C GLN A 127 3.41 -19.06 -24.66
N GLY A 128 4.53 -19.55 -24.14
CA GLY A 128 5.87 -19.17 -24.60
C GLY A 128 6.93 -19.38 -23.51
N TYR A 129 8.20 -19.25 -23.88
CA TYR A 129 9.30 -19.35 -22.92
C TYR A 129 9.68 -17.99 -22.36
N ILE A 130 9.86 -17.92 -21.05
CA ILE A 130 10.39 -16.76 -20.32
C ILE A 130 11.83 -17.10 -19.92
N GLN A 131 12.79 -16.39 -20.52
CA GLN A 131 14.21 -16.75 -20.42
C GLN A 131 14.74 -16.68 -18.99
N LYS A 132 14.52 -15.56 -18.29
CA LYS A 132 14.99 -15.37 -16.93
C LYS A 132 14.00 -15.93 -15.91
N THR A 133 14.47 -16.76 -14.99
CA THR A 133 13.61 -17.41 -13.99
C THR A 133 13.07 -16.43 -12.96
N GLU A 134 13.85 -15.39 -12.65
CA GLU A 134 13.47 -14.29 -11.78
C GLU A 134 12.31 -13.45 -12.35
N GLU A 135 12.06 -13.50 -13.66
CA GLU A 135 10.96 -12.80 -14.34
C GLU A 135 9.71 -13.70 -14.53
N ARG A 136 9.62 -14.84 -13.85
CA ARG A 136 8.49 -15.80 -13.97
C ARG A 136 7.50 -15.67 -12.82
N GLY A 137 6.93 -14.48 -12.65
CA GLY A 137 5.87 -14.22 -11.67
C GLY A 137 4.50 -14.74 -12.10
N ILE A 138 3.70 -15.23 -11.14
CA ILE A 138 2.32 -15.70 -11.34
C ILE A 138 1.33 -14.73 -10.70
N SER A 139 0.23 -14.39 -11.38
CA SER A 139 -0.79 -13.50 -10.82
C SER A 139 -1.79 -14.24 -9.92
N TYR A 140 -2.53 -13.50 -9.10
CA TYR A 140 -3.58 -14.08 -8.24
C TYR A 140 -4.66 -14.79 -9.08
N GLU A 141 -5.12 -14.19 -10.19
CA GLU A 141 -6.09 -14.83 -11.09
C GLU A 141 -5.58 -16.17 -11.64
N GLN A 142 -4.30 -16.24 -12.03
CA GLN A 142 -3.68 -17.47 -12.51
C GLN A 142 -3.59 -18.54 -11.40
N LEU A 143 -3.24 -18.15 -10.17
CA LEU A 143 -3.24 -19.04 -9.01
C LEU A 143 -4.64 -19.59 -8.71
N VAL A 144 -5.67 -18.76 -8.78
CA VAL A 144 -7.08 -19.17 -8.62
C VAL A 144 -7.47 -20.20 -9.68
N ARG A 145 -7.04 -20.03 -10.94
CA ARG A 145 -7.27 -21.02 -12.00
C ARG A 145 -6.63 -22.37 -11.69
N VAL A 146 -5.39 -22.38 -11.18
CA VAL A 146 -4.72 -23.61 -10.73
C VAL A 146 -5.50 -24.27 -9.59
N LYS A 147 -5.94 -23.49 -8.60
CA LYS A 147 -6.72 -23.99 -7.45
C LYS A 147 -8.07 -24.58 -7.88
N ILE A 148 -8.83 -23.89 -8.74
CA ILE A 148 -10.13 -24.37 -9.26
C ILE A 148 -9.94 -25.69 -10.01
N PHE A 149 -8.92 -25.78 -10.87
CA PHE A 149 -8.64 -27.01 -11.57
C PHE A 149 -8.28 -28.14 -10.60
N ALA A 150 -7.41 -27.86 -9.62
CA ALA A 150 -7.03 -28.85 -8.62
C ALA A 150 -8.24 -29.34 -7.80
N GLU A 151 -9.10 -28.42 -7.36
CA GLU A 151 -10.31 -28.71 -6.60
C GLU A 151 -11.30 -29.61 -7.37
N ALA A 152 -11.46 -29.35 -8.68
CA ALA A 152 -12.34 -30.12 -9.55
C ALA A 152 -11.81 -31.53 -9.92
N HIS A 153 -10.56 -31.85 -9.58
CA HIS A 153 -9.93 -33.12 -10.00
C HIS A 153 -9.30 -33.92 -8.85
N CYS A 154 -8.97 -33.29 -7.71
CA CYS A 154 -8.18 -33.89 -6.64
C CYS A 154 -8.82 -35.14 -6.02
N HIS A 155 -10.15 -35.26 -6.05
CA HIS A 155 -10.88 -36.44 -5.58
C HIS A 155 -10.57 -37.72 -6.36
N SER A 156 -9.96 -37.61 -7.55
CA SER A 156 -9.43 -38.74 -8.32
C SER A 156 -7.95 -39.03 -8.07
N TRP A 157 -7.25 -38.13 -7.37
CA TRP A 157 -5.81 -38.20 -7.12
C TRP A 157 -5.51 -38.92 -5.81
N GLN A 158 -4.29 -39.45 -5.69
CA GLN A 158 -3.85 -40.23 -4.52
C GLN A 158 -2.57 -39.67 -3.94
N ASP A 159 -2.42 -39.76 -2.62
CA ASP A 159 -1.17 -39.40 -1.94
C ASP A 159 -0.05 -40.37 -2.36
N ALA A 160 1.07 -39.82 -2.84
CA ALA A 160 2.20 -40.62 -3.31
C ALA A 160 2.85 -41.45 -2.17
N ARG A 161 2.73 -41.00 -0.91
CA ARG A 161 3.34 -41.66 0.26
C ARG A 161 2.75 -43.05 0.50
N ASP A 162 1.43 -43.19 0.41
CA ASP A 162 0.73 -44.45 0.67
C ASP A 162 0.08 -45.07 -0.58
N GLY A 163 -0.13 -44.30 -1.65
CA GLY A 163 -0.77 -44.72 -2.89
C GLY A 163 -2.22 -45.21 -2.71
N LYS A 164 -2.91 -44.76 -1.66
CA LYS A 164 -4.26 -45.22 -1.29
C LYS A 164 -5.17 -44.08 -0.87
N THR A 165 -4.64 -43.09 -0.14
CA THR A 165 -5.44 -41.99 0.39
C THR A 165 -5.83 -41.05 -0.74
N LYS A 166 -7.14 -40.88 -0.95
CA LYS A 166 -7.65 -39.91 -1.93
C LYS A 166 -7.42 -38.49 -1.44
N LEU A 167 -6.96 -37.62 -2.33
CA LEU A 167 -6.66 -36.23 -2.01
C LEU A 167 -7.94 -35.39 -1.98
N GLN A 168 -7.97 -34.40 -1.09
CA GLN A 168 -9.04 -33.41 -0.97
C GLN A 168 -8.42 -32.02 -0.98
N ILE A 169 -9.15 -31.02 -1.47
CA ILE A 169 -8.62 -29.66 -1.58
C ILE A 169 -8.16 -29.08 -0.23
N ALA A 170 -8.76 -29.53 0.87
CA ALA A 170 -8.41 -29.14 2.23
C ALA A 170 -7.04 -29.67 2.70
N THR A 171 -6.51 -30.72 2.08
CA THR A 171 -5.22 -31.34 2.43
C THR A 171 -4.20 -31.35 1.29
N LEU A 172 -4.65 -31.00 0.08
CA LEU A 172 -3.83 -30.93 -1.11
C LEU A 172 -2.83 -29.78 -1.00
N ASN A 173 -1.54 -30.09 -1.02
CA ASN A 173 -0.44 -29.13 -0.95
C ASN A 173 0.48 -29.22 -2.18
N LEU A 174 1.60 -28.48 -2.22
CA LEU A 174 2.50 -28.45 -3.37
C LEU A 174 3.28 -29.75 -3.59
N TYR A 175 3.55 -30.52 -2.52
CA TYR A 175 4.12 -31.87 -2.67
C TYR A 175 3.18 -32.82 -3.42
N ASN A 176 1.87 -32.59 -3.32
CA ASN A 176 0.89 -33.32 -4.11
C ASN A 176 0.67 -32.68 -5.49
N LEU A 177 0.55 -31.36 -5.56
CA LEU A 177 0.26 -30.65 -6.80
C LEU A 177 1.40 -30.79 -7.83
N SER A 178 2.65 -30.88 -7.38
CA SER A 178 3.81 -31.03 -8.27
C SER A 178 3.74 -32.28 -9.15
N PRO A 179 3.64 -33.51 -8.60
CA PRO A 179 3.51 -34.72 -9.43
C PRO A 179 2.13 -34.85 -10.09
N TRP A 180 1.05 -34.25 -9.55
CA TRP A 180 -0.30 -34.36 -10.12
C TRP A 180 -0.66 -33.24 -11.13
N LEU A 181 0.02 -32.11 -11.18
CA LEU A 181 -0.37 -31.04 -12.09
C LEU A 181 0.86 -30.44 -12.74
N ILE A 182 1.80 -29.96 -11.94
CA ILE A 182 2.91 -29.14 -12.44
C ILE A 182 3.80 -29.96 -13.39
N LYS A 183 4.39 -31.05 -12.89
CA LYS A 183 5.30 -31.88 -13.70
C LYS A 183 4.59 -32.46 -14.94
N PRO A 184 3.38 -33.04 -14.87
CA PRO A 184 2.73 -33.55 -16.07
C PRO A 184 2.38 -32.45 -17.09
N ALA A 185 1.88 -31.29 -16.65
CA ALA A 185 1.52 -30.19 -17.55
C ALA A 185 2.74 -29.58 -18.27
N THR A 186 3.91 -29.59 -17.63
CA THR A 186 5.13 -28.97 -18.17
C THR A 186 6.09 -29.95 -18.85
N ASN A 187 5.80 -31.27 -18.80
CA ASN A 187 6.74 -32.31 -19.20
C ASN A 187 7.18 -32.23 -20.68
N ASP A 188 6.23 -31.94 -21.57
CA ASP A 188 6.46 -31.96 -23.02
C ASP A 188 7.41 -30.85 -23.47
N ARG A 189 7.38 -29.72 -22.76
CA ARG A 189 8.11 -28.50 -23.13
C ARG A 189 9.29 -28.21 -22.21
N ASN A 190 9.47 -28.99 -21.15
CA ASN A 190 10.43 -28.72 -20.08
C ASN A 190 10.35 -27.26 -19.59
N CYS A 191 9.12 -26.79 -19.34
CA CYS A 191 8.84 -25.40 -19.00
C CYS A 191 8.47 -25.25 -17.51
N ALA A 192 8.40 -24.00 -17.05
CA ALA A 192 7.79 -23.63 -15.78
C ALA A 192 6.26 -23.65 -15.91
N LEU A 193 5.52 -23.68 -14.80
CA LEU A 193 4.06 -23.62 -14.87
C LEU A 193 3.58 -22.26 -15.39
N VAL A 194 4.27 -21.17 -15.00
CA VAL A 194 3.95 -19.80 -15.43
C VAL A 194 4.03 -19.64 -16.95
N GLU A 195 4.92 -20.37 -17.61
CA GLU A 195 5.08 -20.38 -19.09
C GLU A 195 3.85 -20.99 -19.82
N LEU A 196 2.91 -21.61 -19.08
CA LEU A 196 1.59 -22.03 -19.57
C LEU A 196 0.52 -20.93 -19.47
N PHE A 197 0.83 -19.81 -18.83
CA PHE A 197 -0.07 -18.66 -18.68
C PHE A 197 0.45 -17.41 -19.40
N SER A 198 1.77 -17.26 -19.55
CA SER A 198 2.39 -16.14 -20.26
C SER A 198 3.65 -16.59 -21.01
N GLY A 199 3.86 -16.04 -22.21
CA GLY A 199 5.13 -16.11 -22.92
C GLY A 199 5.97 -14.83 -22.79
N ILE A 200 5.47 -13.84 -22.05
CA ILE A 200 6.09 -12.53 -21.84
C ILE A 200 6.67 -12.49 -20.43
N PRO A 201 7.86 -11.88 -20.21
CA PRO A 201 8.41 -11.66 -18.88
C PRO A 201 7.39 -11.00 -17.93
N CYS A 202 7.24 -11.58 -16.74
CA CYS A 202 6.36 -11.11 -15.67
C CYS A 202 7.19 -10.88 -14.40
N PRO A 203 7.93 -9.77 -14.29
CA PRO A 203 8.69 -9.45 -13.09
C PRO A 203 7.80 -9.47 -11.83
N PRO A 204 8.24 -10.12 -10.74
CA PRO A 204 7.43 -10.20 -9.53
C PRO A 204 7.44 -8.87 -8.80
N HIS A 205 6.27 -8.46 -8.33
CA HIS A 205 6.13 -7.36 -7.38
C HIS A 205 6.38 -7.88 -5.95
N TRP A 206 6.00 -9.13 -5.69
CA TRP A 206 6.13 -9.77 -4.40
C TRP A 206 6.84 -11.13 -4.51
N PHE A 207 7.77 -11.38 -3.60
CA PHE A 207 8.39 -12.70 -3.43
C PHE A 207 7.64 -13.49 -2.35
N CYS A 208 7.24 -14.73 -2.62
CA CYS A 208 6.57 -15.57 -1.62
C CYS A 208 7.56 -16.47 -0.87
N SER A 209 7.78 -16.20 0.41
CA SER A 209 8.45 -17.13 1.32
C SER A 209 7.41 -18.03 1.99
N HIS A 210 7.48 -19.34 1.73
CA HIS A 210 6.49 -20.29 2.21
C HIS A 210 7.05 -21.71 2.30
N TRP A 211 6.27 -22.64 2.85
CA TRP A 211 6.56 -24.07 2.78
C TRP A 211 5.59 -24.82 1.89
N TRP A 212 6.03 -25.93 1.31
CA TRP A 212 5.25 -26.68 0.31
C TRP A 212 4.13 -27.53 0.88
N GLY A 213 4.09 -27.72 2.20
CA GLY A 213 3.10 -28.58 2.86
C GLY A 213 1.79 -27.88 3.22
N GLU A 214 1.72 -26.57 3.09
CA GLU A 214 0.49 -25.78 3.25
C GLU A 214 -0.57 -26.18 2.21
N PRO A 215 -1.83 -26.34 2.60
CA PRO A 215 -2.91 -26.58 1.65
C PRO A 215 -3.00 -25.48 0.59
N ILE A 216 -3.12 -25.85 -0.69
CA ILE A 216 -3.23 -24.91 -1.82
C ILE A 216 -4.40 -23.94 -1.64
N ARG A 217 -5.51 -24.42 -1.07
CA ARG A 217 -6.67 -23.58 -0.76
C ARG A 217 -6.28 -22.41 0.15
N ASP A 218 -5.53 -22.70 1.20
CA ASP A 218 -5.18 -21.76 2.25
C ASP A 218 -4.09 -20.81 1.73
N PHE A 219 -3.11 -21.33 0.99
CA PHE A 219 -2.08 -20.54 0.29
C PHE A 219 -2.71 -19.50 -0.67
N VAL A 220 -3.69 -19.91 -1.46
CA VAL A 220 -4.39 -18.98 -2.37
C VAL A 220 -5.29 -18.01 -1.60
N ALA A 221 -5.87 -18.42 -0.47
CA ALA A 221 -6.62 -17.51 0.41
C ALA A 221 -5.71 -16.44 1.05
N CYS A 222 -4.48 -16.82 1.45
CA CYS A 222 -3.45 -15.91 1.94
C CYS A 222 -3.10 -14.83 0.90
N ILE A 223 -2.77 -15.22 -0.33
CA ILE A 223 -2.45 -14.27 -1.41
C ILE A 223 -3.65 -13.39 -1.77
N GLY A 224 -4.86 -13.95 -1.80
CA GLY A 224 -6.08 -13.18 -2.07
C GLY A 224 -6.38 -12.14 -1.00
N HIS A 225 -6.20 -12.49 0.28
CA HIS A 225 -6.37 -11.55 1.39
C HIS A 225 -5.30 -10.45 1.34
N HIS A 226 -4.05 -10.81 1.03
CA HIS A 226 -2.99 -9.82 0.81
C HIS A 226 -3.31 -8.86 -0.34
N CYS A 227 -3.79 -9.36 -1.49
CA CYS A 227 -4.25 -8.50 -2.59
C CYS A 227 -5.37 -7.56 -2.15
N THR A 228 -6.30 -8.03 -1.30
CA THR A 228 -7.40 -7.22 -0.80
C THR A 228 -6.92 -6.11 0.12
N VAL A 229 -6.09 -6.44 1.12
CA VAL A 229 -5.59 -5.47 2.10
C VAL A 229 -4.68 -4.43 1.45
N ARG A 230 -3.77 -4.86 0.56
CA ARG A 230 -2.86 -3.96 -0.16
C ARG A 230 -3.48 -3.33 -1.42
N GLN A 231 -4.75 -3.61 -1.72
CA GLN A 231 -5.47 -3.13 -2.91
C GLN A 231 -4.74 -3.43 -4.24
N LEU A 232 -4.14 -4.62 -4.34
CA LEU A 232 -3.35 -5.04 -5.48
C LEU A 232 -4.23 -5.61 -6.59
N CYS A 233 -3.86 -5.31 -7.85
CA CYS A 233 -4.59 -5.81 -9.01
C CYS A 233 -4.37 -7.32 -9.20
N CYS A 234 -5.46 -8.10 -9.13
CA CYS A 234 -5.40 -9.56 -9.26
C CYS A 234 -4.83 -10.09 -10.59
N ARG A 235 -4.77 -9.25 -11.64
CA ARG A 235 -4.31 -9.62 -12.99
C ARG A 235 -2.89 -9.19 -13.29
N SER A 236 -2.48 -8.02 -12.81
CA SER A 236 -1.19 -7.39 -13.13
C SER A 236 -0.19 -7.40 -11.98
N THR A 237 -0.61 -7.74 -10.75
CA THR A 237 0.32 -8.00 -9.66
C THR A 237 0.80 -9.44 -9.70
N PHE A 238 2.12 -9.61 -9.74
CA PHE A 238 2.77 -10.91 -9.89
C PHE A 238 3.54 -11.32 -8.63
N TYR A 239 3.37 -12.58 -8.25
CA TYR A 239 4.05 -13.23 -7.14
C TYR A 239 5.10 -14.20 -7.66
N TRP A 240 6.32 -14.15 -7.15
CA TRP A 240 7.30 -15.20 -7.41
C TRP A 240 7.09 -16.35 -6.43
N VAL A 241 6.71 -17.52 -6.95
CA VAL A 241 6.46 -18.72 -6.14
C VAL A 241 7.31 -19.86 -6.68
N CYS A 242 8.20 -20.39 -5.85
CA CYS A 242 9.26 -21.32 -6.28
C CYS A 242 8.74 -22.56 -7.03
N ALA A 243 7.56 -23.08 -6.69
CA ALA A 243 6.97 -24.25 -7.34
C ALA A 243 6.45 -23.96 -8.77
N TYR A 244 6.05 -22.73 -9.05
CA TYR A 244 5.45 -22.33 -10.33
C TYR A 244 6.46 -21.66 -11.28
N ALA A 245 7.45 -20.95 -10.72
CA ALA A 245 8.47 -20.21 -11.49
C ALA A 245 9.65 -21.09 -11.94
N ASN A 246 10.11 -22.02 -11.10
CA ASN A 246 11.23 -22.90 -11.45
C ASN A 246 10.78 -24.03 -12.36
N ARG A 247 11.63 -24.41 -13.31
CA ARG A 247 11.44 -25.61 -14.15
C ARG A 247 11.66 -26.87 -13.32
N GLN A 248 10.56 -27.48 -12.87
CA GLN A 248 10.58 -28.60 -11.92
C GLN A 248 11.32 -29.86 -12.41
N HIS A 249 11.51 -30.01 -13.72
CA HIS A 249 12.28 -31.12 -14.32
C HIS A 249 13.79 -30.83 -14.42
N SER A 250 14.23 -29.62 -14.08
CA SER A 250 15.62 -29.15 -14.22
C SER A 250 16.03 -28.23 -13.06
N LEU A 251 15.56 -28.52 -11.84
CA LEU A 251 15.81 -27.71 -10.64
C LEU A 251 17.30 -27.41 -10.37
N ASN A 252 18.20 -28.35 -10.68
CA ASN A 252 19.64 -28.16 -10.49
C ASN A 252 20.24 -27.05 -11.37
N ALA A 253 19.55 -26.63 -12.44
CA ALA A 253 19.96 -25.47 -13.23
C ALA A 253 19.48 -24.15 -12.64
N GLU A 254 18.51 -24.19 -11.71
CA GLU A 254 17.88 -23.02 -11.08
C GLU A 254 18.47 -22.74 -9.68
N ILE A 255 19.04 -23.76 -9.03
CA ILE A 255 19.68 -23.70 -7.70
C ILE A 255 21.20 -23.79 -7.89
N SER A 256 21.88 -22.66 -7.69
CA SER A 256 23.35 -22.54 -7.69
C SER A 256 23.91 -22.89 -6.30
N SER A 257 25.19 -23.29 -6.25
CA SER A 257 25.91 -23.49 -4.98
C SER A 257 26.14 -22.19 -4.20
N ASP A 258 26.13 -21.05 -4.88
CA ASP A 258 26.08 -19.74 -4.23
C ASP A 258 24.62 -19.28 -4.09
N PRO A 259 24.09 -19.16 -2.85
CA PRO A 259 22.74 -18.67 -2.59
C PRO A 259 22.41 -17.34 -3.28
N LYS A 260 23.38 -16.42 -3.39
CA LYS A 260 23.22 -15.12 -4.06
C LYS A 260 23.11 -15.22 -5.58
N GLN A 261 23.39 -16.38 -6.17
CA GLN A 261 23.26 -16.63 -7.61
C GLN A 261 22.00 -17.43 -7.98
N THR A 262 21.22 -17.85 -6.99
CA THR A 262 19.99 -18.62 -7.18
C THR A 262 18.86 -17.77 -7.77
N SER A 263 17.86 -18.42 -8.37
CA SER A 263 16.63 -17.75 -8.81
C SER A 263 15.85 -17.09 -7.65
N PHE A 264 16.03 -17.58 -6.42
CA PHE A 264 15.44 -17.04 -5.20
C PHE A 264 15.97 -15.63 -4.91
N TYR A 265 17.30 -15.47 -4.83
CA TYR A 265 17.90 -14.16 -4.59
C TYR A 265 17.63 -13.18 -5.74
N LYS A 266 17.74 -13.64 -7.00
CA LYS A 266 17.50 -12.80 -8.18
C LYS A 266 16.07 -12.28 -8.26
N SER A 267 15.08 -13.09 -7.92
CA SER A 267 13.67 -12.63 -7.88
C SER A 267 13.40 -11.65 -6.74
N MET A 268 13.99 -11.86 -5.55
CA MET A 268 13.94 -10.87 -4.46
C MET A 268 14.60 -9.53 -4.85
N CYS A 269 15.62 -9.53 -5.71
CA CYS A 269 16.21 -8.30 -6.23
C CYS A 269 15.26 -7.51 -7.13
N LEU A 270 14.31 -8.17 -7.78
CA LEU A 270 13.30 -7.50 -8.62
C LEU A 270 12.08 -7.04 -7.82
N ALA A 271 11.70 -7.79 -6.78
CA ALA A 271 10.52 -7.54 -5.97
C ALA A 271 10.60 -6.26 -5.12
N ASP A 272 9.42 -5.73 -4.80
CA ASP A 272 9.23 -4.58 -3.90
C ASP A 272 8.91 -5.04 -2.46
N GLY A 273 8.36 -6.26 -2.30
CA GLY A 273 8.10 -6.86 -1.00
C GLY A 273 8.27 -8.39 -0.94
N LEU A 274 8.35 -8.90 0.28
CA LEU A 274 8.31 -10.32 0.63
C LEU A 274 7.00 -10.62 1.36
N LEU A 275 6.24 -11.60 0.86
CA LEU A 275 5.07 -12.16 1.53
C LEU A 275 5.46 -13.48 2.20
N LEU A 276 5.54 -13.47 3.52
CA LEU A 276 5.77 -14.64 4.37
C LEU A 276 4.43 -15.31 4.68
N ILE A 277 4.23 -16.53 4.18
CA ILE A 277 3.01 -17.31 4.38
C ILE A 277 3.24 -18.39 5.42
N LEU A 278 2.50 -18.32 6.53
CA LEU A 278 2.65 -19.18 7.71
C LEU A 278 1.50 -20.19 7.84
N ASP A 279 1.82 -21.37 8.38
CA ASP A 279 0.82 -22.41 8.64
C ASP A 279 0.09 -22.23 9.98
N ASN A 280 -1.11 -22.83 10.06
CA ASN A 280 -2.04 -22.71 11.19
C ASN A 280 -1.70 -23.64 12.38
N ILE A 281 -0.71 -24.52 12.25
CA ILE A 281 -0.40 -25.55 13.26
C ILE A 281 1.07 -25.38 13.61
N GLY A 282 1.35 -24.77 14.77
CA GLY A 282 2.67 -24.24 15.15
C GLY A 282 3.85 -25.19 14.94
N PRO A 283 5.11 -24.69 14.86
CA PRO A 283 5.61 -23.36 15.18
C PRO A 283 5.84 -22.48 13.93
N ALA A 284 4.89 -22.43 12.99
CA ALA A 284 5.12 -21.80 11.69
C ALA A 284 6.31 -22.47 10.97
N THR A 285 6.03 -23.59 10.29
CA THR A 285 7.07 -24.40 9.59
C THR A 285 8.07 -23.58 8.78
N PRO A 286 7.71 -22.47 8.08
CA PRO A 286 8.69 -21.61 7.41
C PRO A 286 9.87 -21.18 8.29
N PHE A 287 9.64 -20.85 9.57
CA PHE A 287 10.73 -20.47 10.49
C PHE A 287 11.71 -21.61 10.76
N THR A 288 11.32 -22.87 10.56
CA THR A 288 12.23 -24.01 10.74
C THR A 288 13.10 -24.30 9.51
N ARG A 289 12.86 -23.64 8.37
CA ARG A 289 13.51 -23.96 7.09
C ARG A 289 14.59 -22.94 6.75
N VAL A 290 15.79 -23.42 6.44
CA VAL A 290 16.95 -22.55 6.22
C VAL A 290 16.78 -21.61 5.02
N TRP A 291 16.08 -22.05 3.97
CA TRP A 291 15.80 -21.22 2.80
C TRP A 291 14.82 -20.08 3.14
N CYS A 292 13.74 -20.35 3.86
CA CYS A 292 12.83 -19.30 4.34
C CYS A 292 13.54 -18.32 5.27
N ALA A 293 14.39 -18.82 6.16
CA ALA A 293 15.16 -17.98 7.07
C ALA A 293 16.22 -17.13 6.31
N TYR A 294 16.81 -17.66 5.25
CA TYR A 294 17.67 -16.90 4.33
C TYR A 294 16.90 -15.81 3.59
N GLU A 295 15.72 -16.13 3.06
CA GLU A 295 14.84 -15.16 2.36
C GLU A 295 14.45 -14.00 3.30
N LEU A 296 14.09 -14.30 4.56
CA LEU A 296 13.81 -13.28 5.57
C LEU A 296 15.05 -12.45 5.92
N PHE A 297 16.21 -13.09 6.05
CA PHE A 297 17.46 -12.37 6.28
C PHE A 297 17.80 -11.44 5.11
N MET A 298 17.61 -11.89 3.86
CA MET A 298 17.83 -11.07 2.67
C MET A 298 16.82 -9.92 2.56
N ALA A 299 15.56 -10.13 2.96
CA ALA A 299 14.56 -9.07 2.96
C ALA A 299 14.87 -7.95 3.98
N LEU A 300 15.33 -8.32 5.18
CA LEU A 300 15.46 -7.41 6.31
C LEU A 300 16.86 -6.79 6.48
N ILE A 301 17.91 -7.53 6.10
CA ILE A 301 19.29 -7.21 6.52
C ILE A 301 20.22 -6.96 5.34
N ASP A 302 19.96 -7.55 4.17
CA ASP A 302 20.85 -7.40 3.03
C ASP A 302 20.86 -5.96 2.51
N THR A 303 21.99 -5.29 2.70
CA THR A 303 22.24 -3.91 2.24
C THR A 303 22.92 -3.87 0.88
N THR A 304 23.14 -5.04 0.25
CA THR A 304 23.81 -5.12 -1.06
C THR A 304 22.88 -4.85 -2.25
N ARG A 305 21.59 -4.63 -2.00
CA ARG A 305 20.59 -4.28 -3.02
C ARG A 305 20.64 -2.79 -3.35
N GLU A 306 20.45 -2.46 -4.62
CA GLU A 306 20.31 -1.06 -5.08
C GLU A 306 18.93 -0.47 -4.71
N LYS A 307 17.90 -1.33 -4.61
CA LYS A 307 16.55 -0.97 -4.16
C LYS A 307 16.47 -0.88 -2.62
N PRO A 308 15.52 -0.11 -2.07
CA PRO A 308 15.25 -0.09 -0.62
C PRO A 308 14.93 -1.49 -0.06
N PRO A 309 15.01 -1.69 1.27
CA PRO A 309 14.61 -2.94 1.92
C PRO A 309 13.23 -3.42 1.46
N LEU A 310 13.06 -4.75 1.36
CA LEU A 310 11.75 -5.30 0.97
C LEU A 310 10.73 -5.03 2.08
N LEU A 311 9.51 -4.64 1.70
CA LEU A 311 8.37 -4.67 2.61
C LEU A 311 8.15 -6.12 3.09
N LEU A 312 8.04 -6.34 4.40
CA LEU A 312 7.77 -7.68 4.96
C LEU A 312 6.30 -7.83 5.40
N ASP A 313 5.51 -8.50 4.58
CA ASP A 313 4.13 -8.84 4.91
C ASP A 313 4.03 -10.29 5.40
N THR A 314 3.34 -10.50 6.52
CA THR A 314 3.19 -11.83 7.13
C THR A 314 1.74 -12.24 7.21
N VAL A 315 1.37 -13.34 6.57
CA VAL A 315 0.00 -13.82 6.47
C VAL A 315 -0.13 -15.24 7.03
N ALA A 316 -1.23 -15.49 7.74
CA ALA A 316 -1.58 -16.81 8.23
C ALA A 316 -3.07 -17.08 7.97
N HIS A 317 -3.40 -18.28 7.49
CA HIS A 317 -4.78 -18.74 7.39
C HIS A 317 -5.11 -19.60 8.60
N THR A 318 -6.11 -19.20 9.40
CA THR A 318 -6.56 -19.96 10.57
C THR A 318 -8.02 -20.38 10.46
N ASP A 319 -8.50 -21.16 11.43
CA ASP A 319 -9.92 -21.50 11.54
C ASP A 319 -10.81 -20.25 11.74
N ALA A 320 -10.24 -19.15 12.25
CA ALA A 320 -10.90 -17.86 12.39
C ALA A 320 -10.85 -17.00 11.11
N GLY A 321 -10.20 -17.49 10.04
CA GLY A 321 -10.01 -16.78 8.78
C GLY A 321 -8.54 -16.43 8.50
N THR A 322 -8.32 -15.77 7.36
CA THR A 322 -7.00 -15.25 6.98
C THR A 322 -6.73 -13.94 7.71
N GLN A 323 -5.52 -13.81 8.28
CA GLN A 323 -5.06 -12.62 9.00
C GLN A 323 -3.70 -12.22 8.45
N LEU A 324 -3.47 -10.91 8.36
CA LEU A 324 -2.27 -10.33 7.74
C LEU A 324 -1.70 -9.23 8.63
N LEU A 325 -0.38 -9.28 8.83
CA LEU A 325 0.45 -8.17 9.29
C LEU A 325 1.12 -7.55 8.08
N THR A 326 1.12 -6.23 7.97
CA THR A 326 1.83 -5.52 6.90
C THR A 326 3.02 -4.76 7.43
N ASP A 327 4.08 -4.66 6.65
CA ASP A 327 5.11 -3.66 6.90
C ASP A 327 4.66 -2.29 6.37
N GLY A 328 4.68 -1.27 7.23
CA GLY A 328 4.11 0.04 6.95
C GLY A 328 2.59 0.04 6.77
N PHE A 329 2.08 1.14 6.20
CA PHE A 329 0.66 1.39 5.98
C PHE A 329 0.17 0.84 4.64
N THR A 330 -1.12 0.51 4.56
CA THR A 330 -1.82 0.39 3.26
C THR A 330 -2.04 1.77 2.65
N ALA A 331 -2.40 1.82 1.36
CA ALA A 331 -2.68 3.08 0.66
C ALA A 331 -3.69 3.95 1.43
N THR A 332 -4.83 3.39 1.83
CA THR A 332 -5.86 4.10 2.61
C THR A 332 -5.37 4.58 3.97
N GLU A 333 -4.54 3.79 4.66
CA GLU A 333 -3.98 4.23 5.95
C GLU A 333 -2.92 5.33 5.76
N ALA A 334 -2.11 5.25 4.71
CA ALA A 334 -1.16 6.30 4.36
C ALA A 334 -1.88 7.60 3.99
N GLU A 335 -2.97 7.52 3.22
CA GLU A 335 -3.84 8.66 2.91
C GLU A 335 -4.42 9.31 4.18
N VAL A 336 -4.90 8.53 5.14
CA VAL A 336 -5.38 9.05 6.44
C VAL A 336 -4.26 9.75 7.20
N ARG A 337 -3.05 9.17 7.18
CA ARG A 337 -1.87 9.77 7.82
C ARG A 337 -1.50 11.10 7.19
N ASP A 338 -1.42 11.13 5.86
CA ASP A 338 -0.98 12.28 5.07
C ASP A 338 -2.08 13.38 5.03
N ALA A 339 -3.35 12.99 5.20
CA ALA A 339 -4.47 13.89 5.47
C ALA A 339 -4.38 14.59 6.85
N GLY A 340 -3.34 14.30 7.64
CA GLY A 340 -3.07 14.92 8.93
C GLY A 340 -3.75 14.23 10.10
N PHE A 341 -4.09 12.95 9.96
CA PHE A 341 -4.63 12.12 11.05
C PHE A 341 -3.73 10.91 11.32
N PRO A 342 -2.44 11.13 11.68
CA PRO A 342 -1.48 10.04 11.83
C PRO A 342 -1.89 9.00 12.86
N GLU A 343 -2.55 9.42 13.94
CA GLU A 343 -3.07 8.49 14.94
C GLU A 343 -4.25 7.65 14.48
N ASP A 344 -5.11 8.18 13.60
CA ASP A 344 -6.21 7.39 13.05
C ASP A 344 -5.65 6.32 12.10
N ALA A 345 -4.61 6.65 11.32
CA ALA A 345 -3.88 5.70 10.49
C ALA A 345 -3.22 4.59 11.32
N ASP A 346 -2.48 4.97 12.36
CA ASP A 346 -1.89 4.03 13.33
C ASP A 346 -2.97 3.14 13.98
N ARG A 347 -4.11 3.73 14.35
CA ARG A 347 -5.25 3.00 14.93
C ARG A 347 -5.88 2.03 13.93
N PHE A 348 -6.10 2.43 12.68
CA PHE A 348 -6.71 1.56 11.66
C PHE A 348 -5.81 0.37 11.33
N LYS A 349 -4.51 0.60 11.16
CA LYS A 349 -3.52 -0.46 11.02
C LYS A 349 -3.58 -1.42 12.20
N SER A 350 -3.57 -0.88 13.43
CA SER A 350 -3.65 -1.67 14.66
C SER A 350 -4.93 -2.51 14.75
N LEU A 351 -6.08 -1.94 14.38
CA LEU A 351 -7.37 -2.64 14.41
C LEU A 351 -7.45 -3.78 13.40
N ARG A 352 -6.88 -3.60 12.20
CA ARG A 352 -6.81 -4.67 11.19
C ARG A 352 -5.92 -5.82 11.64
N GLU A 353 -4.78 -5.49 12.25
CA GLU A 353 -3.73 -6.45 12.62
C GLU A 353 -4.01 -7.16 13.96
N LEU A 354 -4.97 -6.64 14.75
CA LEU A 354 -5.35 -7.13 16.08
C LEU A 354 -5.61 -8.65 16.15
N CYS A 355 -6.17 -9.25 15.10
CA CYS A 355 -6.59 -10.65 15.17
C CYS A 355 -5.48 -11.66 14.83
N PHE A 356 -4.25 -11.22 14.49
CA PHE A 356 -3.20 -12.14 14.04
C PHE A 356 -2.80 -13.16 15.13
N PRO A 357 -2.46 -14.43 14.79
CA PRO A 357 -2.30 -15.49 15.79
C PRO A 357 -1.00 -15.33 16.60
N ILE A 358 -1.11 -15.09 17.91
CA ILE A 358 0.02 -14.86 18.81
C ILE A 358 1.02 -16.03 18.83
N ASP A 359 0.54 -17.28 18.77
CA ASP A 359 1.43 -18.44 18.82
C ASP A 359 2.31 -18.59 17.57
N VAL A 360 1.82 -18.11 16.43
CA VAL A 360 2.59 -18.02 15.18
C VAL A 360 3.67 -16.94 15.30
N MET A 361 3.34 -15.79 15.91
CA MET A 361 4.29 -14.70 16.16
C MET A 361 5.43 -15.11 17.11
N LYS A 362 5.13 -15.86 18.18
CA LYS A 362 6.15 -16.34 19.15
C LYS A 362 7.24 -17.16 18.48
N ALA A 363 6.86 -17.97 17.48
CA ALA A 363 7.81 -18.81 16.77
C ALA A 363 8.76 -17.99 15.89
N GLY A 364 8.27 -16.93 15.25
CA GLY A 364 9.08 -16.01 14.45
C GLY A 364 10.11 -15.24 15.29
N LEU A 365 9.71 -14.74 16.46
CA LEU A 365 10.62 -14.03 17.37
C LEU A 365 11.72 -14.93 17.98
N SER A 366 11.45 -16.23 18.06
CA SER A 366 12.40 -17.22 18.55
C SER A 366 13.32 -17.77 17.45
N LEU A 367 13.18 -17.29 16.21
CA LEU A 367 13.97 -17.76 15.07
C LEU A 367 15.45 -17.42 15.26
N ARG A 368 16.30 -18.45 15.16
CA ARG A 368 17.75 -18.31 14.99
C ARG A 368 18.15 -18.97 13.69
N LEU A 369 18.81 -18.25 12.79
CA LEU A 369 19.15 -18.76 11.46
C LEU A 369 19.96 -20.07 11.53
N GLN A 370 20.83 -20.20 12.53
CA GLN A 370 21.66 -21.39 12.75
C GLN A 370 20.86 -22.63 13.19
N ASP A 371 19.66 -22.47 13.74
CA ASP A 371 18.80 -23.59 14.12
C ASP A 371 17.95 -24.10 12.96
N ALA A 372 17.91 -23.35 11.85
CA ALA A 372 17.11 -23.70 10.69
C ALA A 372 17.63 -24.97 9.99
N GLN A 373 16.71 -25.76 9.49
CA GLN A 373 16.93 -27.07 8.91
C GLN A 373 16.86 -27.03 7.39
N ALA A 374 17.63 -27.91 6.74
CA ALA A 374 17.62 -28.08 5.30
C ALA A 374 17.39 -29.54 4.94
N SER A 375 16.67 -29.79 3.84
CA SER A 375 16.56 -31.14 3.28
C SER A 375 17.90 -31.63 2.72
N GLN A 376 18.74 -30.70 2.22
CA GLN A 376 20.11 -30.96 1.81
C GLN A 376 21.09 -30.29 2.78
N PRO A 377 22.01 -31.05 3.41
CA PRO A 377 22.98 -30.47 4.35
C PRO A 377 23.88 -29.40 3.74
N GLU A 378 24.15 -29.48 2.44
CA GLU A 378 24.96 -28.51 1.70
C GLU A 378 24.31 -27.12 1.66
N ASP A 379 23.00 -27.04 1.39
CA ASP A 379 22.25 -25.78 1.41
C ASP A 379 22.43 -25.03 2.73
N ARG A 380 22.31 -25.75 3.87
CA ARG A 380 22.50 -25.15 5.19
C ARG A 380 23.90 -24.58 5.35
N ARG A 381 24.92 -25.30 4.85
CA ARG A 381 26.32 -24.86 4.93
C ARG A 381 26.54 -23.59 4.09
N HIS A 382 26.14 -23.63 2.83
CA HIS A 382 26.32 -22.52 1.89
C HIS A 382 25.55 -21.28 2.32
N ILE A 383 24.30 -21.43 2.78
CA ILE A 383 23.48 -20.31 3.28
C ILE A 383 24.11 -19.65 4.50
N LEU A 384 24.50 -20.42 5.52
CA LEU A 384 25.07 -19.84 6.74
C LEU A 384 26.38 -19.10 6.43
N ASN A 385 27.26 -19.68 5.60
CA ASN A 385 28.48 -19.00 5.18
C ASN A 385 28.21 -17.76 4.31
N SER A 386 27.20 -17.79 3.45
CA SER A 386 26.77 -16.63 2.65
C SER A 386 26.25 -15.49 3.54
N VAL A 387 25.47 -15.81 4.57
CA VAL A 387 24.97 -14.83 5.56
C VAL A 387 26.10 -14.29 6.46
N ALA A 388 27.16 -15.07 6.67
CA ALA A 388 28.37 -14.61 7.34
C ALA A 388 29.30 -13.81 6.41
N ASP A 389 28.82 -13.38 5.25
CA ASP A 389 29.56 -12.60 4.24
C ASP A 389 30.85 -13.28 3.75
N LYS A 390 30.89 -14.62 3.75
CA LYS A 390 31.99 -15.39 3.16
C LYS A 390 31.91 -15.38 1.64
N ASN A 391 33.05 -15.47 0.98
CA ASN A 391 33.13 -15.47 -0.48
C ASN A 391 32.82 -16.85 -1.07
N GLN A 392 32.62 -16.93 -2.39
CA GLN A 392 32.24 -18.17 -3.09
C GLN A 392 33.17 -19.37 -2.81
N ASN A 393 34.47 -19.13 -2.61
CA ASN A 393 35.45 -20.20 -2.33
C ASN A 393 35.40 -20.72 -0.88
N GLU A 394 34.72 -20.01 0.00
CA GLU A 394 34.65 -20.27 1.44
C GLU A 394 33.28 -20.83 1.86
N LEU A 395 32.34 -20.98 0.92
CA LEU A 395 30.99 -21.48 1.20
C LEU A 395 30.99 -22.93 1.70
N ASP A 396 31.95 -23.75 1.26
CA ASP A 396 32.10 -25.15 1.68
C ASP A 396 32.72 -25.34 3.07
N GLU A 397 33.18 -24.27 3.71
CA GLU A 397 33.76 -24.33 5.05
C GLU A 397 32.71 -24.67 6.12
N GLU A 398 33.16 -25.17 7.27
CA GLU A 398 32.24 -25.38 8.40
C GLU A 398 31.69 -24.02 8.87
N PRO A 399 30.36 -23.84 8.98
CA PRO A 399 29.79 -22.56 9.40
C PRO A 399 30.16 -22.26 10.85
N ALA A 400 30.34 -20.97 11.15
CA ALA A 400 30.59 -20.54 12.53
C ALA A 400 29.45 -21.01 13.47
N SER A 401 29.77 -21.36 14.71
CA SER A 401 28.74 -21.70 15.71
C SER A 401 27.92 -20.49 16.13
N GLU A 402 28.49 -19.29 16.05
CA GLU A 402 27.84 -18.01 16.34
C GLU A 402 28.33 -16.95 15.33
N HIS A 403 27.44 -16.07 14.90
CA HIS A 403 27.76 -14.91 14.07
C HIS A 403 26.74 -13.79 14.32
N ILE A 404 27.16 -12.53 14.19
CA ILE A 404 26.27 -11.38 14.41
C ILE A 404 25.07 -11.42 13.46
N ASN A 405 25.29 -11.79 12.19
CA ASN A 405 24.23 -11.91 11.19
C ASN A 405 23.29 -13.12 11.44
N TYR A 406 23.68 -14.12 12.22
CA TYR A 406 22.79 -15.25 12.57
C TYR A 406 21.78 -14.89 13.66
N THR A 407 22.09 -13.86 14.45
CA THR A 407 21.33 -13.43 15.63
C THR A 407 20.70 -12.05 15.46
N ARG A 408 20.91 -11.41 14.30
CA ARG A 408 20.21 -10.20 13.87
C ARG A 408 18.78 -10.64 13.53
N ASN A 409 17.96 -10.70 14.56
CA ASN A 409 16.62 -11.31 14.51
C ASN A 409 15.60 -10.37 13.86
N LEU A 410 14.46 -10.98 13.51
CA LEU A 410 13.15 -10.43 13.10
C LEU A 410 12.52 -9.38 14.05
N ALA A 411 13.30 -8.75 14.92
CA ALA A 411 12.79 -7.78 15.90
C ALA A 411 12.35 -6.43 15.29
N ASP A 412 12.53 -6.28 13.98
CA ASP A 412 11.96 -5.21 13.16
C ASP A 412 10.50 -5.52 12.74
N LEU A 413 9.93 -6.67 13.10
CA LEU A 413 8.48 -6.88 12.94
C LEU A 413 7.73 -5.89 13.82
N GLN A 414 7.01 -4.97 13.17
CA GLN A 414 5.94 -4.19 13.78
C GLN A 414 4.87 -5.16 14.28
N LEU A 415 4.71 -5.26 15.60
CA LEU A 415 3.75 -6.17 16.22
C LEU A 415 2.67 -5.36 16.94
N SER A 416 1.45 -5.39 16.40
CA SER A 416 0.25 -4.83 17.06
C SER A 416 -0.50 -5.92 17.84
N TRP A 417 -0.57 -5.75 19.16
CA TRP A 417 -1.01 -6.74 20.16
C TRP A 417 -2.17 -6.17 20.98
N SER A 418 -3.22 -5.79 20.28
CA SER A 418 -4.36 -5.04 20.81
C SER A 418 -5.24 -5.82 21.84
N GLN A 419 -5.09 -7.15 21.93
CA GLN A 419 -5.70 -8.02 22.97
C GLN A 419 -4.70 -8.58 23.98
N ALA A 420 -3.48 -8.03 24.05
CA ALA A 420 -2.48 -8.51 24.99
C ALA A 420 -2.93 -8.37 26.46
N THR A 421 -2.41 -9.28 27.26
CA THR A 421 -2.55 -9.30 28.71
C THR A 421 -1.14 -9.31 29.30
N ASP A 422 -1.01 -9.06 30.60
CA ASP A 422 0.28 -9.17 31.29
C ASP A 422 0.97 -10.52 31.06
N SER A 423 0.20 -11.61 30.95
CA SER A 423 0.75 -12.95 30.65
C SER A 423 1.33 -13.05 29.24
N HIS A 424 0.70 -12.38 28.26
CA HIS A 424 1.22 -12.33 26.90
C HIS A 424 2.54 -11.54 26.87
N VAL A 425 2.59 -10.38 27.53
CA VAL A 425 3.83 -9.58 27.66
C VAL A 425 4.92 -10.39 28.37
N ALA A 426 4.59 -11.06 29.49
CA ALA A 426 5.54 -11.90 30.23
C ALA A 426 6.10 -13.07 29.40
N THR A 427 5.35 -13.56 28.41
CA THR A 427 5.81 -14.60 27.49
C THR A 427 6.67 -14.00 26.38
N LEU A 428 6.23 -12.90 25.77
CA LEU A 428 6.96 -12.16 24.74
C LEU A 428 8.38 -11.82 25.19
N VAL A 429 8.51 -11.28 26.40
CA VAL A 429 9.79 -10.80 26.92
C VAL A 429 10.79 -11.92 27.21
N GLN A 430 10.33 -13.17 27.32
CA GLN A 430 11.22 -14.33 27.41
C GLN A 430 11.85 -14.69 26.06
N THR A 431 11.22 -14.27 24.96
CA THR A 431 11.68 -14.52 23.59
C THR A 431 12.52 -13.38 23.01
N LEU A 432 12.53 -12.20 23.65
CA LEU A 432 13.31 -11.06 23.18
C LEU A 432 14.83 -11.35 23.23
N PRO A 433 15.57 -11.05 22.15
CA PRO A 433 17.00 -11.29 22.12
C PRO A 433 17.77 -10.33 23.05
N PRO A 434 18.87 -10.77 23.68
CA PRO A 434 19.57 -10.00 24.71
C PRO A 434 20.31 -8.76 24.18
N ASN A 435 20.68 -8.73 22.89
CA ASN A 435 21.50 -7.66 22.28
C ASN A 435 20.71 -6.77 21.29
N LEU A 436 19.42 -6.63 21.54
CA LEU A 436 18.54 -5.88 20.65
C LEU A 436 18.92 -4.39 20.57
N GLN A 437 18.97 -3.83 19.35
CA GLN A 437 19.26 -2.41 19.11
C GLN A 437 18.00 -1.58 18.85
N GLN A 438 16.92 -2.18 18.38
CA GLN A 438 15.66 -1.50 18.11
C GLN A 438 14.51 -2.39 18.55
N LEU A 439 13.49 -1.83 19.20
CA LEU A 439 12.31 -2.57 19.61
C LEU A 439 11.08 -1.71 19.37
N GLN A 440 10.13 -2.23 18.62
CA GLN A 440 8.83 -1.59 18.40
C GLN A 440 7.72 -2.56 18.79
N LEU A 441 6.86 -2.17 19.74
CA LEU A 441 5.72 -2.98 20.19
C LEU A 441 4.51 -2.09 20.36
N ASN A 442 3.39 -2.48 19.79
CA ASN A 442 2.12 -1.80 19.96
C ASN A 442 1.17 -2.73 20.72
N PHE A 443 0.62 -2.24 21.82
CA PHE A 443 -0.35 -2.92 22.66
C PHE A 443 -1.68 -2.15 22.76
N SER A 444 -1.88 -1.17 21.88
CA SER A 444 -3.03 -0.27 21.84
C SER A 444 -4.31 -1.04 21.50
N GLY A 445 -5.43 -0.76 22.19
CA GLY A 445 -6.67 -1.51 21.98
C GLY A 445 -7.96 -0.74 22.26
N PRO A 446 -9.00 -0.89 21.41
CA PRO A 446 -10.25 -0.10 21.49
C PRO A 446 -11.11 -0.40 22.74
N HIS A 447 -10.84 -1.49 23.46
CA HIS A 447 -11.61 -1.92 24.63
C HIS A 447 -10.82 -1.84 25.95
N GLY A 448 -9.67 -1.17 25.90
CA GLY A 448 -8.70 -1.17 26.98
C GLY A 448 -7.95 -2.49 27.05
N SER A 449 -6.67 -2.44 26.72
CA SER A 449 -5.77 -3.58 26.89
C SER A 449 -5.83 -4.08 28.34
N GLN A 450 -5.67 -5.39 28.54
CA GLN A 450 -5.55 -5.98 29.88
C GLN A 450 -4.12 -5.87 30.43
N ILE A 451 -3.27 -5.07 29.79
CA ILE A 451 -1.95 -4.75 30.29
C ILE A 451 -2.06 -3.76 31.46
N SER A 452 -1.40 -4.11 32.55
CA SER A 452 -1.27 -3.30 33.76
C SER A 452 0.20 -2.92 34.01
N ASP A 453 0.44 -2.23 35.12
CA ASP A 453 1.79 -1.95 35.63
C ASP A 453 2.67 -3.21 35.71
N ALA A 454 2.08 -4.39 35.97
CA ALA A 454 2.81 -5.65 36.04
C ALA A 454 3.34 -6.10 34.67
N GLY A 455 2.54 -5.98 33.60
CA GLY A 455 2.98 -6.26 32.24
C GLY A 455 4.07 -5.29 31.80
N MET A 456 3.90 -4.00 32.08
CA MET A 456 4.92 -2.98 31.79
C MET A 456 6.23 -3.24 32.54
N ALA A 457 6.16 -3.60 33.82
CA ALA A 457 7.35 -3.96 34.59
C ALA A 457 8.03 -5.23 34.06
N ALA A 458 7.27 -6.22 33.60
CA ALA A 458 7.80 -7.43 32.97
C ALA A 458 8.54 -7.11 31.66
N LEU A 459 7.99 -6.21 30.84
CA LEU A 459 8.64 -5.69 29.64
C LEU A 459 9.94 -4.95 29.97
N ALA A 460 9.87 -4.00 30.90
CA ALA A 460 11.00 -3.18 31.33
C ALA A 460 12.19 -4.03 31.79
N GLN A 461 11.95 -5.13 32.51
CA GLN A 461 13.02 -6.01 33.02
C GLN A 461 13.86 -6.68 31.93
N LYS A 462 13.37 -6.77 30.70
CA LYS A 462 14.02 -7.51 29.59
C LYS A 462 14.43 -6.62 28.43
N LEU A 463 14.24 -5.30 28.54
CA LEU A 463 14.77 -4.36 27.56
C LEU A 463 16.29 -4.48 27.47
N SER A 464 16.82 -4.57 26.25
CA SER A 464 18.26 -4.71 26.04
C SER A 464 18.99 -3.43 26.45
N PRO A 465 20.14 -3.53 27.15
CA PRO A 465 20.95 -2.36 27.48
C PRO A 465 21.59 -1.69 26.24
N ASN A 466 21.56 -2.34 25.08
CA ASN A 466 22.14 -1.81 23.84
C ASN A 466 21.11 -1.12 22.92
N LEU A 467 19.85 -1.00 23.35
CA LEU A 467 18.80 -0.33 22.58
C LEU A 467 19.23 1.10 22.17
N GLN A 468 19.13 1.36 20.87
CA GLN A 468 19.30 2.65 20.21
C GLN A 468 17.96 3.29 19.87
N GLN A 469 16.93 2.47 19.61
CA GLN A 469 15.55 2.92 19.40
C GLN A 469 14.57 2.09 20.23
N LEU A 470 13.54 2.74 20.77
CA LEU A 470 12.44 2.09 21.46
C LEU A 470 11.12 2.79 21.12
N GLN A 471 10.17 2.03 20.60
CA GLN A 471 8.80 2.47 20.36
C GLN A 471 7.84 1.55 21.10
N LEU A 472 7.08 2.09 22.05
CA LEU A 472 6.05 1.35 22.77
C LEU A 472 4.73 2.11 22.74
N GLU A 473 3.68 1.45 22.27
CA GLU A 473 2.34 2.04 22.19
C GLU A 473 1.41 1.32 23.15
N PHE A 474 0.82 2.07 24.08
CA PHE A 474 -0.07 1.59 25.13
C PHE A 474 -1.41 2.33 25.11
N SER A 475 -1.84 2.85 23.96
CA SER A 475 -3.07 3.62 23.86
C SER A 475 -4.27 2.85 24.42
N GLY A 476 -5.02 3.50 25.31
CA GLY A 476 -6.20 2.93 25.95
C GLY A 476 -5.91 1.90 27.05
N CYS A 477 -4.66 1.66 27.45
CA CYS A 477 -4.34 0.74 28.54
C CYS A 477 -4.70 1.32 29.92
N PHE A 478 -5.99 1.35 30.27
CA PHE A 478 -6.54 1.99 31.48
C PHE A 478 -6.03 1.44 32.82
N GLN A 479 -5.29 0.33 32.82
CA GLN A 479 -4.70 -0.26 34.03
C GLN A 479 -3.24 0.13 34.26
N ILE A 480 -2.62 0.86 33.33
CA ILE A 480 -1.30 1.45 33.51
C ILE A 480 -1.43 2.74 34.33
N SER A 481 -0.60 2.89 35.34
CA SER A 481 -0.49 4.03 36.23
C SER A 481 0.94 4.57 36.30
N ASP A 482 1.17 5.58 37.13
CA ASP A 482 2.50 6.12 37.41
C ASP A 482 3.52 5.04 37.81
N ALA A 483 3.09 3.97 38.46
CA ALA A 483 3.97 2.87 38.88
C ALA A 483 4.51 2.08 37.67
N GLY A 484 3.68 1.83 36.66
CA GLY A 484 4.10 1.19 35.41
C GLY A 484 5.09 2.09 34.66
N VAL A 485 4.73 3.36 34.47
CA VAL A 485 5.59 4.35 33.79
C VAL A 485 6.95 4.45 34.49
N ALA A 486 6.98 4.52 35.82
CA ALA A 486 8.22 4.54 36.60
C ALA A 486 9.05 3.26 36.44
N ALA A 487 8.40 2.09 36.39
CA ALA A 487 9.08 0.81 36.20
C ALA A 487 9.75 0.71 34.82
N LEU A 488 9.08 1.22 33.78
CA LEU A 488 9.64 1.34 32.43
C LEU A 488 10.81 2.33 32.40
N ALA A 489 10.60 3.52 32.93
CA ALA A 489 11.57 4.62 32.95
C ALA A 489 12.91 4.18 33.57
N GLN A 490 12.87 3.46 34.70
CA GLN A 490 14.07 2.95 35.39
C GLN A 490 14.93 1.97 34.56
N LYS A 491 14.40 1.44 33.44
CA LYS A 491 15.07 0.47 32.59
C LYS A 491 15.36 0.98 31.18
N LEU A 492 15.08 2.25 30.90
CA LEU A 492 15.52 2.88 29.65
C LEU A 492 17.05 2.88 29.59
N SER A 493 17.61 2.54 28.42
CA SER A 493 19.05 2.50 28.26
C SER A 493 19.62 3.92 28.18
N PRO A 494 20.61 4.28 29.02
CA PRO A 494 21.29 5.59 28.90
C PRO A 494 22.16 5.68 27.64
N LYS A 495 22.40 4.56 26.94
CA LYS A 495 23.12 4.51 25.67
C LYS A 495 22.23 4.74 24.45
N MET A 496 20.92 4.91 24.65
CA MET A 496 19.98 5.18 23.58
C MET A 496 20.25 6.57 23.00
N GLN A 497 20.61 6.63 21.71
CA GLN A 497 20.97 7.88 21.04
C GLN A 497 19.99 8.26 19.93
N GLN A 498 19.25 7.32 19.35
CA GLN A 498 18.44 7.59 18.17
C GLN A 498 17.04 8.04 18.55
N GLN A 499 16.18 7.15 19.05
CA GLN A 499 14.75 7.45 19.19
C GLN A 499 14.10 6.81 20.42
N LEU A 500 13.21 7.56 21.08
CA LEU A 500 12.26 7.07 22.07
C LEU A 500 10.86 7.55 21.69
N LYS A 501 9.97 6.62 21.34
CA LYS A 501 8.54 6.87 21.13
C LYS A 501 7.74 6.12 22.18
N LEU A 502 6.98 6.83 23.00
CA LEU A 502 6.08 6.26 24.00
C LEU A 502 4.70 6.86 23.85
N ASP A 503 3.71 6.01 23.60
CA ASP A 503 2.31 6.40 23.56
C ASP A 503 1.59 5.83 24.78
N PHE A 504 1.12 6.73 25.64
CA PHE A 504 0.30 6.45 26.81
C PHE A 504 -1.09 7.09 26.70
N SER A 505 -1.52 7.43 25.48
CA SER A 505 -2.82 8.06 25.26
C SER A 505 -3.95 7.25 25.90
N TYR A 506 -4.89 7.95 26.51
CA TYR A 506 -6.03 7.45 27.27
C TYR A 506 -5.67 6.54 28.47
N CYS A 507 -4.40 6.50 28.91
CA CYS A 507 -4.01 5.88 30.19
C CYS A 507 -4.36 6.80 31.36
N ASN A 508 -5.64 6.82 31.71
CA ASN A 508 -6.25 7.79 32.64
C ASN A 508 -5.78 7.74 34.12
N LYS A 509 -4.91 6.80 34.49
CA LYS A 509 -4.29 6.72 35.83
C LYS A 509 -2.86 7.26 35.87
N ILE A 510 -2.36 7.79 34.76
CA ILE A 510 -1.09 8.53 34.74
C ILE A 510 -1.36 9.97 35.17
N SER A 511 -0.53 10.46 36.09
CA SER A 511 -0.54 11.80 36.67
C SER A 511 0.82 12.48 36.51
N ASP A 512 0.96 13.69 37.04
CA ASP A 512 2.24 14.42 37.13
C ASP A 512 3.38 13.58 37.70
N ALA A 513 3.09 12.67 38.65
CA ALA A 513 4.11 11.80 39.24
C ALA A 513 4.68 10.79 38.23
N GLY A 514 3.86 10.23 37.35
CA GLY A 514 4.30 9.33 36.27
C GLY A 514 5.13 10.06 35.23
N VAL A 515 4.69 11.25 34.82
CA VAL A 515 5.45 12.12 33.90
C VAL A 515 6.80 12.50 34.50
N ALA A 516 6.83 12.90 35.77
CA ALA A 516 8.07 13.23 36.48
C ALA A 516 9.01 12.02 36.62
N ALA A 517 8.47 10.82 36.88
CA ALA A 517 9.26 9.60 36.98
C ALA A 517 9.89 9.22 35.63
N LEU A 518 9.16 9.40 34.52
CA LEU A 518 9.70 9.24 33.17
C LEU A 518 10.79 10.26 32.89
N ALA A 519 10.50 11.54 33.13
CA ALA A 519 11.40 12.66 32.86
C ALA A 519 12.78 12.47 33.52
N GLN A 520 12.81 12.02 34.79
CA GLN A 520 14.05 11.79 35.54
C GLN A 520 14.97 10.71 34.96
N GLN A 521 14.47 9.84 34.06
CA GLN A 521 15.22 8.72 33.50
C GLN A 521 15.31 8.77 31.97
N LEU A 522 14.98 9.90 31.34
CA LEU A 522 15.10 10.06 29.89
C LEU A 522 16.57 9.88 29.44
N PRO A 523 16.82 9.14 28.35
CA PRO A 523 18.17 8.99 27.82
C PRO A 523 18.79 10.35 27.44
N PRO A 524 19.99 10.70 27.92
CA PRO A 524 20.51 12.06 27.80
C PRO A 524 21.02 12.44 26.40
N ASN A 525 21.31 11.47 25.54
CA ASN A 525 21.88 11.68 24.20
C ASN A 525 20.86 11.44 23.09
N LEU A 526 19.58 11.46 23.41
CA LEU A 526 18.50 11.18 22.48
C LEU A 526 18.41 12.24 21.39
N GLN A 527 18.26 11.81 20.13
CA GLN A 527 18.05 12.70 18.98
C GLN A 527 16.57 12.94 18.68
N GLN A 528 15.73 11.93 18.89
CA GLN A 528 14.29 11.99 18.60
C GLN A 528 13.46 11.52 19.81
N MET A 529 12.50 12.33 20.23
CA MET A 529 11.60 11.99 21.35
C MET A 529 10.14 12.27 20.97
N LEU A 530 9.30 11.26 21.09
CA LEU A 530 7.87 11.34 20.83
C LEU A 530 7.12 10.81 22.06
N LEU A 531 6.41 11.67 22.79
CA LEU A 531 5.64 11.29 23.96
C LEU A 531 4.17 11.70 23.78
N ASP A 532 3.27 10.73 23.85
CA ASP A 532 1.83 10.95 23.78
C ASP A 532 1.17 10.66 25.13
N PHE A 533 0.57 11.68 25.74
CA PHE A 533 -0.21 11.64 26.97
C PHE A 533 -1.65 12.10 26.78
N ARG A 534 -2.16 12.09 25.54
CA ARG A 534 -3.52 12.49 25.20
C ARG A 534 -4.54 11.80 26.10
N GLY A 535 -5.46 12.54 26.71
CA GLY A 535 -6.51 11.96 27.56
C GLY A 535 -6.02 11.46 28.92
N CYS A 536 -4.76 11.70 29.31
CA CYS A 536 -4.30 11.53 30.68
C CYS A 536 -4.76 12.74 31.54
N PHE A 537 -6.03 12.71 31.95
CA PHE A 537 -6.71 13.86 32.57
C PHE A 537 -6.12 14.34 33.91
N GLN A 538 -5.20 13.59 34.53
CA GLN A 538 -4.56 13.92 35.82
C GLN A 538 -3.20 14.60 35.66
N ILE A 539 -2.81 14.95 34.42
CA ILE A 539 -1.61 15.74 34.14
C ILE A 539 -1.97 17.23 34.17
N SER A 540 -1.17 18.00 34.90
CA SER A 540 -1.27 19.44 35.10
C SER A 540 0.03 20.15 34.70
N ASP A 541 0.07 21.46 34.93
CA ASP A 541 1.28 22.28 34.76
C ASP A 541 2.52 21.70 35.49
N ALA A 542 2.31 21.02 36.63
CA ALA A 542 3.42 20.45 37.39
C ALA A 542 4.09 19.28 36.65
N GLY A 543 3.33 18.42 35.99
CA GLY A 543 3.85 17.32 35.17
C GLY A 543 4.58 17.83 33.93
N VAL A 544 4.00 18.81 33.24
CA VAL A 544 4.65 19.47 32.08
C VAL A 544 5.97 20.13 32.51
N ALA A 545 5.97 20.85 33.64
CA ALA A 545 7.18 21.48 34.17
C ALA A 545 8.25 20.47 34.60
N ALA A 546 7.85 19.33 35.19
CA ALA A 546 8.77 18.25 35.55
C ALA A 546 9.42 17.62 34.31
N LEU A 547 8.65 17.43 33.23
CA LEU A 547 9.18 16.96 31.94
C LEU A 547 10.15 17.98 31.35
N ALA A 548 9.74 19.25 31.28
CA ALA A 548 10.52 20.34 30.72
C ALA A 548 11.93 20.44 31.33
N GLN A 549 12.04 20.32 32.66
CA GLN A 549 13.31 20.41 33.38
C GLN A 549 14.32 19.30 33.06
N GLN A 550 13.89 18.18 32.45
CA GLN A 550 14.73 17.01 32.17
C GLN A 550 14.78 16.66 30.67
N LEU A 551 14.36 17.57 29.79
CA LEU A 551 14.43 17.34 28.34
C LEU A 551 15.88 17.09 27.90
N PRO A 552 16.15 16.03 27.11
CA PRO A 552 17.49 15.75 26.62
C PRO A 552 18.04 16.91 25.77
N PRO A 553 19.27 17.40 26.02
CA PRO A 553 19.80 18.61 25.40
C PRO A 553 20.17 18.45 23.91
N ASN A 554 20.35 17.22 23.46
CA ASN A 554 20.77 16.88 22.09
C ASN A 554 19.59 16.56 21.15
N LEU A 555 18.35 16.79 21.59
CA LEU A 555 17.17 16.55 20.76
C LEU A 555 17.22 17.41 19.50
N GLN A 556 16.99 16.74 18.37
CA GLN A 556 16.79 17.32 17.05
C GLN A 556 15.31 17.31 16.67
N GLN A 557 14.57 16.29 17.12
CA GLN A 557 13.13 16.19 16.90
C GLN A 557 12.40 15.92 18.22
N MET A 558 11.35 16.68 18.49
CA MET A 558 10.51 16.52 19.67
C MET A 558 9.04 16.62 19.31
N GLN A 559 8.26 15.62 19.71
CA GLN A 559 6.81 15.62 19.62
C GLN A 559 6.23 15.35 21.01
N LEU A 560 5.37 16.24 21.47
CA LEU A 560 4.67 16.12 22.75
C LEU A 560 3.18 16.34 22.54
N ASP A 561 2.38 15.36 22.93
CA ASP A 561 0.92 15.47 22.91
C ASP A 561 0.34 15.42 24.33
N PHE A 562 -0.30 16.51 24.74
CA PHE A 562 -1.02 16.65 26.01
C PHE A 562 -2.52 16.96 25.77
N SER A 563 -3.05 16.54 24.64
CA SER A 563 -4.45 16.76 24.27
C SER A 563 -5.40 16.25 25.36
N TYR A 564 -6.45 17.00 25.63
CA TYR A 564 -7.45 16.74 26.66
C TYR A 564 -6.92 16.72 28.11
N CYS A 565 -5.67 17.11 28.39
CA CYS A 565 -5.18 17.36 29.74
C CYS A 565 -5.67 18.72 30.24
N LYS A 566 -6.89 18.74 30.79
CA LYS A 566 -7.64 19.97 31.09
C LYS A 566 -7.02 20.88 32.16
N GLU A 567 -6.11 20.35 32.97
CA GLU A 567 -5.44 21.08 34.05
C GLU A 567 -4.15 21.78 33.60
N ILE A 568 -3.77 21.67 32.31
CA ILE A 568 -2.66 22.42 31.73
C ILE A 568 -3.13 23.83 31.35
N SER A 569 -2.40 24.83 31.83
CA SER A 569 -2.61 26.25 31.62
C SER A 569 -1.38 26.92 30.98
N ASP A 570 -1.43 28.25 30.88
CA ASP A 570 -0.29 29.07 30.44
C ASP A 570 0.99 28.81 31.23
N ALA A 571 0.88 28.44 32.52
CA ALA A 571 2.04 28.18 33.35
C ALA A 571 2.81 26.92 32.91
N GLY A 572 2.12 25.85 32.52
CA GLY A 572 2.72 24.64 31.97
C GLY A 572 3.38 24.89 30.62
N VAL A 573 2.69 25.61 29.72
CA VAL A 573 3.25 26.00 28.42
C VAL A 573 4.50 26.87 28.60
N ALA A 574 4.46 27.85 29.52
CA ALA A 574 5.61 28.70 29.82
C ALA A 574 6.79 27.92 30.45
N ALA A 575 6.50 26.96 31.32
CA ALA A 575 7.54 26.10 31.90
C ALA A 575 8.23 25.23 30.84
N LEU A 576 7.46 24.70 29.88
CA LEU A 576 7.99 23.97 28.73
C LEU A 576 8.85 24.87 27.84
N ALA A 577 8.33 26.05 27.49
CA ALA A 577 9.01 27.03 26.64
C ALA A 577 10.41 27.40 27.18
N GLN A 578 10.53 27.62 28.49
CA GLN A 578 11.79 28.01 29.13
C GLN A 578 12.90 26.95 29.08
N GLN A 579 12.57 25.69 28.77
CA GLN A 579 13.52 24.57 28.80
C GLN A 579 13.60 23.83 27.45
N LEU A 580 13.11 24.44 26.37
CA LEU A 580 13.19 23.83 25.04
C LEU A 580 14.66 23.57 24.63
N PRO A 581 15.00 22.36 24.14
CA PRO A 581 16.36 22.04 23.73
C PRO A 581 16.85 22.96 22.59
N PRO A 582 18.10 23.48 22.66
CA PRO A 582 18.59 24.50 21.74
C PRO A 582 18.90 23.97 20.32
N ASN A 583 19.07 22.65 20.17
CA ASN A 583 19.43 22.01 18.91
C ASN A 583 18.21 21.46 18.15
N LEU A 584 16.99 21.77 18.59
CA LEU A 584 15.77 21.32 17.92
C LEU A 584 15.71 21.86 16.49
N GLN A 585 15.46 20.94 15.57
CA GLN A 585 15.18 21.20 14.16
C GLN A 585 13.70 21.00 13.86
N GLN A 586 13.04 20.06 14.53
CA GLN A 586 11.60 19.81 14.40
C GLN A 586 10.94 19.77 15.77
N MET A 587 9.83 20.49 15.90
CA MET A 587 9.04 20.56 17.13
C MET A 587 7.56 20.45 16.80
N GLN A 588 6.88 19.49 17.43
CA GLN A 588 5.42 19.38 17.45
C GLN A 588 4.93 19.42 18.89
N LEU A 589 4.04 20.37 19.19
CA LEU A 589 3.40 20.50 20.49
C LEU A 589 1.88 20.51 20.30
N THR A 590 1.20 19.53 20.90
CA THR A 590 -0.23 19.35 20.75
C THR A 590 -0.94 19.51 22.10
N PHE A 591 -1.87 20.47 22.14
CA PHE A 591 -2.67 20.85 23.31
C PHE A 591 -4.17 20.90 22.94
N TYR A 592 -4.65 19.94 22.17
CA TYR A 592 -6.04 19.93 21.73
C TYR A 592 -7.01 19.85 22.93
N ASN A 593 -8.02 20.72 22.97
CA ASN A 593 -9.00 20.85 24.06
C ASN A 593 -8.39 21.12 25.46
N CYS A 594 -7.22 21.76 25.53
CA CYS A 594 -6.69 22.31 26.78
C CYS A 594 -7.25 23.71 27.02
N PHE A 595 -8.42 23.78 27.66
CA PHE A 595 -9.24 25.00 27.74
C PHE A 595 -8.65 26.14 28.57
N GLU A 596 -7.65 25.86 29.40
CA GLU A 596 -7.02 26.83 30.30
C GLU A 596 -5.82 27.57 29.67
N ILE A 597 -5.41 27.17 28.45
CA ILE A 597 -4.38 27.88 27.67
C ILE A 597 -5.00 29.10 27.00
N SER A 598 -4.34 30.24 27.15
CA SER A 598 -4.70 31.55 26.64
C SER A 598 -3.58 32.17 25.79
N ASP A 599 -3.78 33.42 25.38
CA ASP A 599 -2.78 34.22 24.65
C ASP A 599 -1.43 34.29 25.38
N ALA A 600 -1.43 34.26 26.71
CA ALA A 600 -0.21 34.34 27.51
C ALA A 600 0.67 33.08 27.35
N GLY A 601 0.08 31.89 27.26
CA GLY A 601 0.81 30.64 27.02
C GLY A 601 1.43 30.61 25.63
N VAL A 602 0.67 31.04 24.62
CA VAL A 602 1.18 31.16 23.23
C VAL A 602 2.34 32.16 23.17
N ALA A 603 2.21 33.32 23.83
CA ALA A 603 3.27 34.33 23.90
C ALA A 603 4.51 33.83 24.65
N ALA A 604 4.35 33.06 25.72
CA ALA A 604 5.47 32.50 26.47
C ALA A 604 6.26 31.48 25.63
N LEU A 605 5.58 30.68 24.82
CA LEU A 605 6.20 29.73 23.91
C LEU A 605 7.05 30.43 22.86
N GLU A 606 6.51 31.48 22.24
CA GLU A 606 7.18 32.21 21.19
C GLU A 606 8.49 32.88 21.67
N GLN A 607 8.50 33.46 22.87
CA GLN A 607 9.66 34.16 23.42
C GLN A 607 10.89 33.28 23.65
N GLN A 608 10.75 31.95 23.60
CA GLN A 608 11.80 30.99 23.93
C GLN A 608 12.00 29.94 22.82
N LEU A 609 11.57 30.22 21.59
CA LEU A 609 11.71 29.27 20.47
C LEU A 609 13.20 28.98 20.14
N PRO A 610 13.56 27.71 19.89
CA PRO A 610 14.92 27.35 19.47
C PRO A 610 15.33 28.02 18.15
N PRO A 611 16.56 28.55 18.04
CA PRO A 611 16.98 29.33 16.87
C PRO A 611 17.21 28.48 15.61
N ASN A 612 17.44 27.18 15.76
CA ASN A 612 17.74 26.25 14.67
C ASN A 612 16.50 25.51 14.14
N LEU A 613 15.30 25.92 14.59
CA LEU A 613 14.07 25.24 14.24
C LEU A 613 13.76 25.43 12.75
N GLN A 614 13.57 24.30 12.06
CA GLN A 614 13.21 24.22 10.64
C GLN A 614 11.73 23.91 10.46
N GLN A 615 11.15 23.10 11.35
CA GLN A 615 9.74 22.74 11.32
C GLN A 615 9.10 22.96 12.70
N MET A 616 8.00 23.69 12.72
CA MET A 616 7.21 23.97 13.92
C MET A 616 5.75 23.64 13.68
N GLN A 617 5.20 22.72 14.48
CA GLN A 617 3.78 22.38 14.49
C GLN A 617 3.23 22.68 15.89
N LEU A 618 2.20 23.53 15.96
CA LEU A 618 1.58 23.95 17.20
C LEU A 618 0.07 23.73 17.12
N GLU A 619 -0.46 22.75 17.85
CA GLU A 619 -1.86 22.39 17.78
C GLU A 619 -2.60 22.83 19.04
N PHE A 620 -3.22 24.01 18.99
CA PHE A 620 -4.03 24.58 20.08
C PHE A 620 -5.53 24.45 19.84
N ARG A 621 -5.94 23.48 19.02
CA ARG A 621 -7.33 23.32 18.63
C ARG A 621 -8.21 23.20 19.89
N GLY A 622 -9.32 23.92 19.97
CA GLY A 622 -10.24 23.90 21.12
C GLY A 622 -9.80 24.69 22.35
N CYS A 623 -8.64 25.36 22.34
CA CYS A 623 -8.21 26.28 23.40
C CYS A 623 -9.02 27.58 23.37
N SER A 624 -10.19 27.56 24.04
CA SER A 624 -11.20 28.62 23.93
C SER A 624 -10.80 30.02 24.41
N LYS A 625 -9.68 30.14 25.14
CA LYS A 625 -9.16 31.42 25.67
C LYS A 625 -8.09 32.07 24.77
N ILE A 626 -7.70 31.41 23.68
CA ILE A 626 -6.83 32.01 22.66
C ILE A 626 -7.66 32.92 21.76
N SER A 627 -7.17 34.14 21.58
CA SER A 627 -7.73 35.22 20.78
C SER A 627 -6.74 35.67 19.70
N ASP A 628 -7.13 36.68 18.91
CA ASP A 628 -6.24 37.34 17.95
C ASP A 628 -4.94 37.84 18.57
N ALA A 629 -4.92 38.16 19.87
CA ALA A 629 -3.70 38.61 20.54
C ALA A 629 -2.69 37.48 20.74
N GLY A 630 -3.13 36.25 21.02
CA GLY A 630 -2.26 35.07 21.14
C GLY A 630 -1.75 34.63 19.78
N VAL A 631 -2.61 34.67 18.76
CA VAL A 631 -2.20 34.46 17.37
C VAL A 631 -1.16 35.49 16.95
N ALA A 632 -1.37 36.78 17.30
CA ALA A 632 -0.38 37.85 17.06
C ALA A 632 0.90 37.72 17.89
N ALA A 633 0.87 36.97 19.00
CA ALA A 633 2.07 36.75 19.81
C ALA A 633 3.04 35.77 19.16
N LEU A 634 2.56 34.83 18.32
CA LEU A 634 3.44 33.98 17.50
C LEU A 634 4.27 34.77 16.46
N GLU A 635 3.97 36.05 16.27
CA GLU A 635 4.50 36.87 15.18
C GLU A 635 5.76 37.67 15.53
N GLN A 636 6.15 37.83 16.80
CA GLN A 636 7.17 38.82 17.17
C GLN A 636 8.63 38.36 16.88
N GLN A 637 8.90 37.05 16.90
CA GLN A 637 10.23 36.41 16.97
C GLN A 637 10.18 34.95 16.47
N LEU A 638 9.81 34.73 15.20
CA LEU A 638 9.97 33.40 14.59
C LEU A 638 11.45 33.04 14.37
N PRO A 639 11.85 31.76 14.47
CA PRO A 639 13.21 31.33 14.18
C PRO A 639 13.62 31.66 12.74
N PRO A 640 14.86 32.13 12.51
CA PRO A 640 15.29 32.61 11.20
C PRO A 640 15.42 31.51 10.13
N ASN A 641 15.52 30.24 10.54
CA ASN A 641 15.68 29.09 9.64
C ASN A 641 14.37 28.28 9.47
N LEU A 642 13.23 28.84 9.88
CA LEU A 642 11.95 28.13 9.87
C LEU A 642 11.42 27.97 8.44
N GLN A 643 11.36 26.72 7.97
CA GLN A 643 10.87 26.34 6.65
C GLN A 643 9.37 25.96 6.68
N GLN A 644 8.89 25.41 7.79
CA GLN A 644 7.51 24.97 7.94
C GLN A 644 6.90 25.43 9.26
N LEU A 645 5.73 26.05 9.20
CA LEU A 645 4.95 26.52 10.35
C LEU A 645 3.51 26.05 10.21
N GLN A 646 3.07 25.16 11.12
CA GLN A 646 1.71 24.62 11.13
C GLN A 646 1.01 24.93 12.46
N PRO A 647 0.43 26.13 12.64
CA PRO A 647 -0.35 26.48 13.81
C PRO A 647 -1.82 26.12 13.60
N ASP A 648 -2.38 25.24 14.42
CA ASP A 648 -3.81 24.91 14.40
C ASP A 648 -4.56 25.57 15.56
N PHE A 649 -5.33 26.62 15.24
CA PHE A 649 -6.22 27.31 16.16
C PHE A 649 -7.71 26.93 15.98
N ARG A 650 -8.01 25.80 15.33
CA ARG A 650 -9.39 25.35 15.11
C ARG A 650 -10.16 25.30 16.42
N GLY A 651 -11.32 25.94 16.50
CA GLY A 651 -12.13 25.90 17.72
C GLY A 651 -11.67 26.81 18.86
N CYS A 652 -10.64 27.64 18.66
CA CYS A 652 -10.36 28.80 19.51
C CYS A 652 -11.42 29.89 19.22
N GLY A 653 -12.44 29.98 20.07
CA GLY A 653 -13.64 30.79 19.81
C GLY A 653 -13.42 32.31 19.73
N GLN A 654 -12.24 32.80 20.12
CA GLN A 654 -11.91 34.24 20.15
C GLN A 654 -10.91 34.65 19.07
N VAL A 655 -10.44 33.70 18.24
CA VAL A 655 -9.62 33.98 17.06
C VAL A 655 -10.54 34.37 15.90
N SER A 656 -10.36 35.59 15.41
CA SER A 656 -11.07 36.17 14.27
C SER A 656 -10.27 36.04 12.98
N ASP A 657 -10.97 36.26 11.87
CA ASP A 657 -10.40 36.37 10.52
C ASP A 657 -9.23 37.37 10.45
N ALA A 658 -9.28 38.45 11.23
CA ALA A 658 -8.26 39.48 11.24
C ALA A 658 -6.97 39.02 11.95
N GLY A 659 -7.08 38.19 13.00
CA GLY A 659 -5.92 37.58 13.65
C GLY A 659 -5.24 36.56 12.75
N VAL A 660 -6.01 35.74 12.06
CA VAL A 660 -5.48 34.75 11.11
C VAL A 660 -4.82 35.41 9.90
N ALA A 661 -5.46 36.43 9.31
CA ALA A 661 -4.91 37.14 8.15
C ALA A 661 -3.58 37.85 8.45
N ARG A 662 -3.36 38.29 9.70
CA ARG A 662 -2.09 38.89 10.13
C ARG A 662 -0.94 37.89 10.10
N VAL A 663 -1.14 36.68 10.61
CA VAL A 663 -0.15 35.60 10.55
C VAL A 663 0.25 35.28 9.12
N CYS A 664 -0.74 35.15 8.22
CA CYS A 664 -0.47 34.92 6.80
C CYS A 664 0.36 36.06 6.17
N SER A 665 0.10 37.31 6.57
CA SER A 665 0.79 38.47 6.00
C SER A 665 2.25 38.62 6.44
N GLN A 666 2.56 38.30 7.69
CA GLN A 666 3.92 38.35 8.23
C GLN A 666 4.75 37.16 7.75
N ILE A 667 4.16 35.96 7.62
CA ILE A 667 4.81 34.80 6.99
C ILE A 667 5.28 35.13 5.57
N SER A 668 4.45 35.86 4.81
CA SER A 668 4.79 36.31 3.46
C SER A 668 5.96 37.31 3.47
N ASN A 669 5.97 38.27 4.40
CA ASN A 669 7.07 39.25 4.56
C ASN A 669 8.38 38.61 5.07
N ALA A 670 8.30 37.62 5.96
CA ALA A 670 9.46 36.91 6.50
C ALA A 670 10.17 36.11 5.41
N ALA A 671 9.38 35.47 4.52
CA ALA A 671 9.89 34.75 3.36
C ALA A 671 10.64 35.64 2.35
N GLU A 672 10.26 36.92 2.21
CA GLU A 672 10.99 37.87 1.35
C GLU A 672 12.37 38.27 1.93
N SER A 673 12.50 38.26 3.26
CA SER A 673 13.74 38.65 3.94
C SER A 673 14.79 37.53 4.00
N ALA A 674 14.35 36.27 3.91
CA ALA A 674 15.19 35.09 3.99
C ALA A 674 15.77 34.75 2.60
N ALA A 675 17.03 35.11 2.37
CA ALA A 675 17.78 34.75 1.16
C ALA A 675 18.05 33.23 0.99
N SER A 676 17.38 32.36 1.76
CA SER A 676 17.51 30.91 1.72
C SER A 676 16.29 30.21 2.35
N GLY A 677 15.32 29.80 1.52
CA GLY A 677 14.21 28.93 1.89
C GLY A 677 13.04 29.64 2.57
N GLY A 678 12.00 29.97 1.79
CA GLY A 678 10.75 30.53 2.31
C GLY A 678 9.87 29.49 3.01
N LEU A 679 8.79 29.95 3.64
CA LEU A 679 7.81 29.13 4.37
C LEU A 679 6.87 28.39 3.40
N GLU A 680 6.85 27.05 3.44
CA GLU A 680 6.24 26.21 2.38
C GLU A 680 4.76 25.83 2.60
N LYS A 681 4.27 25.71 3.86
CA LYS A 681 2.90 25.20 4.16
C LYS A 681 2.26 25.87 5.39
N LEU A 682 0.98 26.28 5.31
CA LEU A 682 0.19 26.87 6.42
C LEU A 682 -1.26 26.33 6.46
N ARG A 683 -1.76 25.90 7.64
CA ARG A 683 -3.13 25.35 7.84
C ARG A 683 -3.89 26.10 8.94
N ILE A 684 -5.09 26.64 8.66
CA ILE A 684 -5.98 27.30 9.67
C ILE A 684 -7.47 26.92 9.44
N GLY A 685 -8.28 26.65 10.49
CA GLY A 685 -9.73 26.35 10.31
C GLY A 685 -10.66 26.75 11.48
N ARG A 686 -11.99 26.47 11.38
CA ARG A 686 -13.02 26.72 12.43
C ARG A 686 -14.04 25.56 12.58
N ARG A 687 -14.68 25.42 13.77
CA ARG A 687 -15.79 24.49 14.07
C ARG A 687 -17.13 24.93 13.44
N PRO A 688 -17.97 24.02 12.92
CA PRO A 688 -19.36 24.33 12.60
C PRO A 688 -20.18 24.54 13.88
N GLN A 689 -20.55 25.79 14.18
CA GLN A 689 -21.70 26.05 15.08
C GLN A 689 -23.00 25.57 14.42
N GLY A 690 -23.69 24.66 15.11
CA GLY A 690 -24.94 24.06 14.66
C GLY A 690 -25.46 23.00 15.62
N GLU A 691 -25.61 23.33 16.91
CA GLU A 691 -26.67 22.82 17.80
C GLU A 691 -26.73 23.71 19.04
N ALA A 692 -27.94 24.03 19.48
CA ALA A 692 -28.28 25.24 20.24
C ALA A 692 -27.63 25.36 21.63
N ASP A 693 -27.31 26.60 22.00
CA ASP A 693 -27.00 27.05 23.36
C ASP A 693 -28.15 26.74 24.33
N GLY A 694 -28.00 25.69 25.12
CA GLY A 694 -28.74 25.48 26.35
C GLY A 694 -27.95 26.07 27.53
N LYS A 695 -28.31 27.28 27.96
CA LYS A 695 -27.88 27.84 29.24
C LYS A 695 -28.20 26.88 30.39
N HIS A 696 -27.20 26.43 31.15
CA HIS A 696 -27.34 26.21 32.58
C HIS A 696 -26.00 26.45 33.28
N GLY A 697 -25.97 27.52 34.08
CA GLY A 697 -25.00 27.65 35.15
C GLY A 697 -25.44 26.85 36.38
N GLU A 698 -24.50 26.77 37.32
CA GLU A 698 -24.57 26.27 38.69
C GLU A 698 -24.12 24.83 38.95
N SER A 699 -23.34 24.75 40.02
CA SER A 699 -22.60 23.62 40.57
C SER A 699 -23.49 22.43 40.94
N GLU A 700 -23.04 21.21 40.66
CA GLU A 700 -23.25 20.07 41.56
C GLU A 700 -22.24 18.94 41.26
N ALA A 701 -21.71 18.33 42.31
CA ALA A 701 -20.64 17.32 42.29
C ALA A 701 -21.04 16.02 41.56
N PRO A 702 -20.11 15.29 40.91
CA PRO A 702 -20.45 14.05 40.24
C PRO A 702 -20.70 12.91 41.24
N ARG A 703 -21.90 12.32 41.19
CA ARG A 703 -22.21 11.02 41.80
C ARG A 703 -21.59 9.89 40.98
N ALA A 704 -21.08 8.89 41.70
CA ALA A 704 -20.34 7.73 41.19
C ALA A 704 -21.13 6.86 40.19
N PRO A 705 -20.46 6.25 39.18
CA PRO A 705 -21.08 5.26 38.31
C PRO A 705 -21.20 3.90 39.01
N VAL A 706 -22.39 3.32 38.90
CA VAL A 706 -22.75 1.98 39.38
C VAL A 706 -22.22 0.93 38.40
N VAL A 707 -21.46 -0.02 38.93
CA VAL A 707 -20.96 -1.23 38.26
C VAL A 707 -22.09 -2.25 38.10
N PRO A 708 -22.20 -2.98 36.97
CA PRO A 708 -22.80 -4.30 36.98
C PRO A 708 -21.70 -5.35 36.85
N ALA A 709 -21.40 -6.00 37.98
CA ALA A 709 -20.68 -7.26 38.02
C ALA A 709 -21.68 -8.41 37.89
N ALA A 710 -21.39 -9.41 37.05
CA ALA A 710 -21.63 -10.82 37.41
C ALA A 710 -20.91 -11.79 36.45
N PRO A 711 -20.25 -12.83 36.98
CA PRO A 711 -19.62 -13.91 36.22
C PRO A 711 -20.57 -15.10 35.98
N TRP A 712 -20.29 -15.88 34.96
CA TRP A 712 -20.96 -17.14 34.63
C TRP A 712 -20.49 -18.30 35.52
N ARG A 713 -21.45 -19.08 36.07
CA ARG A 713 -21.36 -20.56 36.20
C ARG A 713 -22.73 -21.19 36.47
N GLY A 714 -23.20 -21.98 35.50
CA GLY A 714 -23.75 -23.34 35.63
C GLY A 714 -25.01 -23.64 36.46
N GLN A 715 -26.00 -24.19 35.74
CA GLN A 715 -26.98 -25.25 36.07
C GLN A 715 -28.47 -24.87 36.13
N ALA A 716 -29.25 -25.60 35.31
CA ALA A 716 -30.73 -25.68 35.20
C ALA A 716 -31.34 -26.49 36.39
N PRO A 717 -32.69 -26.58 36.62
CA PRO A 717 -33.81 -26.40 35.69
C PRO A 717 -35.07 -25.61 36.19
N THR A 718 -35.99 -25.40 35.24
CA THR A 718 -37.39 -24.87 35.21
C THR A 718 -38.37 -25.38 36.30
N PRO A 719 -39.68 -24.97 36.41
CA PRO A 719 -40.50 -24.03 35.59
C PRO A 719 -41.41 -23.04 36.41
N ALA A 720 -42.03 -22.05 35.74
CA ALA A 720 -43.49 -21.76 35.75
C ALA A 720 -43.87 -20.30 35.37
N ALA A 721 -44.63 -20.20 34.27
CA ALA A 721 -45.81 -19.37 33.99
C ALA A 721 -45.90 -17.92 34.52
N THR A 722 -46.05 -16.94 33.61
CA THR A 722 -47.34 -16.37 33.17
C THR A 722 -47.14 -15.21 32.18
N GLU A 723 -48.16 -15.01 31.34
CA GLU A 723 -48.19 -14.29 30.06
C GLU A 723 -48.81 -12.85 30.22
N PRO A 724 -49.17 -12.07 29.17
CA PRO A 724 -48.69 -10.69 28.89
C PRO A 724 -49.77 -9.57 29.07
N PRO A 725 -49.59 -8.32 28.56
CA PRO A 725 -49.95 -7.99 27.16
C PRO A 725 -49.10 -6.90 26.44
N SER A 726 -49.32 -6.85 25.11
CA SER A 726 -48.81 -5.99 24.00
C SER A 726 -49.69 -4.71 23.82
N PRO A 727 -49.68 -3.92 22.70
CA PRO A 727 -48.63 -3.40 21.78
C PRO A 727 -48.73 -1.86 21.53
N ALA A 728 -47.72 -1.25 20.90
CA ALA A 728 -47.90 -0.17 19.91
C ALA A 728 -46.65 0.00 19.02
N ALA A 729 -46.86 0.13 17.71
CA ALA A 729 -45.87 0.27 16.62
C ALA A 729 -46.11 1.62 15.88
N PRO A 730 -45.51 1.92 14.71
CA PRO A 730 -44.09 2.10 14.39
C PRO A 730 -43.82 3.47 13.69
N GLY A 731 -42.54 3.85 13.51
CA GLY A 731 -42.10 4.97 12.67
C GLY A 731 -40.74 4.71 12.03
N GLN A 732 -40.61 5.00 10.73
CA GLN A 732 -39.62 4.54 9.75
C GLN A 732 -38.17 5.07 9.87
N PRO A 733 -37.20 4.44 9.16
CA PRO A 733 -35.78 4.77 9.22
C PRO A 733 -35.35 5.81 8.16
N PHE A 734 -34.30 6.57 8.47
CA PHE A 734 -33.51 7.33 7.51
C PHE A 734 -32.23 6.56 7.19
N SER A 735 -32.01 6.29 5.91
CA SER A 735 -30.75 5.82 5.33
C SER A 735 -29.96 7.02 4.79
N ALA A 736 -28.66 7.05 5.07
CA ALA A 736 -27.69 7.82 4.32
C ALA A 736 -26.43 6.95 4.21
N GLU A 737 -26.18 6.44 3.01
CA GLU A 737 -24.94 5.82 2.58
C GLU A 737 -24.01 6.97 2.16
N GLU A 738 -22.81 7.04 2.75
CA GLU A 738 -21.73 7.93 2.31
C GLU A 738 -20.73 7.08 1.51
N GLU A 739 -20.59 7.38 0.22
CA GLU A 739 -19.60 6.80 -0.69
C GLU A 739 -18.42 7.79 -0.81
N GLU A 740 -17.19 7.33 -0.52
CA GLU A 740 -15.95 8.09 -0.74
C GLU A 740 -15.40 7.83 -2.16
N GLU A 741 -15.08 8.91 -2.87
CA GLU A 741 -14.42 8.92 -4.18
C GLU A 741 -12.96 9.35 -4.00
N GLY A 742 -12.02 8.57 -4.53
CA GLY A 742 -10.57 8.83 -4.46
C GLY A 742 -10.07 9.76 -5.57
N GLU A 743 -9.07 10.59 -5.23
CA GLU A 743 -8.34 11.48 -6.14
C GLU A 743 -6.88 10.98 -6.26
N GLU A 744 -6.38 10.84 -7.49
CA GLU A 744 -4.99 10.48 -7.81
C GLU A 744 -4.09 11.74 -7.85
N GLU A 745 -2.89 11.70 -7.26
CA GLU A 745 -1.84 12.73 -7.46
C GLU A 745 -0.74 12.25 -8.43
N PRO A 746 -0.15 13.15 -9.27
CA PRO A 746 0.88 12.81 -10.24
C PRO A 746 2.32 12.96 -9.71
N GLU A 747 3.25 12.22 -10.33
CA GLU A 747 4.68 12.17 -10.01
C GLU A 747 5.42 13.52 -10.12
N GLU A 748 6.25 13.82 -9.11
CA GLU A 748 7.15 14.97 -9.04
C GLU A 748 8.33 14.86 -10.02
N THR A 749 8.55 15.91 -10.81
CA THR A 749 9.89 16.26 -11.30
C THR A 749 10.30 17.62 -10.77
N ASP A 750 11.34 17.61 -9.95
CA ASP A 750 11.99 18.74 -9.29
C ASP A 750 12.49 19.81 -10.29
N VAL A 751 12.00 21.04 -10.11
CA VAL A 751 12.63 22.29 -10.57
C VAL A 751 12.29 23.38 -9.54
N GLY A 752 13.30 23.80 -8.79
CA GLY A 752 13.18 24.72 -7.64
C GLY A 752 12.46 26.05 -7.92
N GLY A 753 11.19 26.08 -7.51
CA GLY A 753 10.33 27.26 -7.37
C GLY A 753 9.82 27.39 -5.93
N LEU A 754 9.32 28.58 -5.55
CA LEU A 754 8.76 28.81 -4.21
C LEU A 754 7.28 28.40 -4.23
N GLU A 755 6.93 27.37 -3.46
CA GLU A 755 5.56 26.87 -3.36
C GLU A 755 4.87 27.33 -2.07
N TYR A 756 3.61 27.77 -2.19
CA TYR A 756 2.76 28.05 -1.04
C TYR A 756 1.44 27.27 -1.15
N ALA A 757 1.18 26.42 -0.15
CA ALA A 757 -0.08 25.71 0.01
C ALA A 757 -0.80 26.15 1.29
N TYR A 758 -2.03 26.67 1.14
CA TYR A 758 -2.91 27.06 2.25
C TYR A 758 -4.22 26.27 2.23
N VAL A 759 -4.59 25.69 3.36
CA VAL A 759 -5.83 24.90 3.50
C VAL A 759 -6.73 25.51 4.56
N PHE A 760 -7.95 25.88 4.14
CA PHE A 760 -9.02 26.49 4.93
C PHE A 760 -10.29 25.64 5.01
N LYS A 761 -10.20 24.34 4.75
CA LYS A 761 -11.34 23.39 4.75
C LYS A 761 -12.28 23.58 5.94
N ASP A 762 -13.59 23.60 5.66
CA ASP A 762 -14.69 23.80 6.62
C ASP A 762 -14.63 25.13 7.41
N SER A 763 -13.78 26.07 7.00
CA SER A 763 -13.60 27.32 7.72
C SER A 763 -14.80 28.26 7.53
N LYS A 764 -15.37 28.67 8.67
CA LYS A 764 -16.30 29.81 8.75
C LYS A 764 -15.59 31.15 9.00
N LEU A 765 -14.25 31.19 8.93
CA LEU A 765 -13.42 32.40 9.05
C LEU A 765 -13.03 32.98 7.67
N VAL A 766 -13.39 32.30 6.58
CA VAL A 766 -13.10 32.76 5.21
C VAL A 766 -14.25 33.66 4.75
N THR A 767 -14.24 34.91 5.20
CA THR A 767 -15.15 35.97 4.71
C THR A 767 -14.57 36.68 3.47
N PRO A 768 -15.37 37.42 2.69
CA PRO A 768 -14.82 38.26 1.61
C PRO A 768 -13.78 39.28 2.11
N SER A 769 -13.96 39.80 3.33
CA SER A 769 -12.97 40.67 3.99
C SER A 769 -11.69 39.94 4.38
N PHE A 770 -11.79 38.68 4.84
CA PHE A 770 -10.64 37.83 5.08
C PHE A 770 -9.86 37.61 3.79
N LEU A 771 -10.53 37.19 2.71
CA LEU A 771 -9.89 36.94 1.42
C LEU A 771 -9.24 38.20 0.87
N ALA A 772 -9.88 39.37 0.98
CA ALA A 772 -9.27 40.63 0.58
C ALA A 772 -7.97 40.92 1.35
N ALA A 773 -7.95 40.71 2.67
CA ALA A 773 -6.76 40.94 3.50
C ALA A 773 -5.66 39.90 3.27
N PHE A 774 -6.04 38.62 3.20
CA PHE A 774 -5.15 37.50 2.93
C PHE A 774 -4.50 37.62 1.54
N CYS A 775 -5.28 37.97 0.52
CA CYS A 775 -4.75 38.07 -0.83
C CYS A 775 -3.97 39.36 -1.07
N ALA A 776 -4.33 40.47 -0.39
CA ALA A 776 -3.47 41.67 -0.39
C ALA A 776 -2.07 41.37 0.16
N ALA A 777 -1.96 40.43 1.10
CA ALA A 777 -0.66 39.94 1.57
C ALA A 777 0.05 39.04 0.54
N LEU A 778 -0.67 38.16 -0.15
CA LEU A 778 -0.11 37.34 -1.24
C LEU A 778 0.37 38.19 -2.43
N HIS A 779 -0.30 39.30 -2.74
CA HIS A 779 0.08 40.19 -3.84
C HIS A 779 1.47 40.81 -3.66
N CYS A 780 1.94 40.99 -2.42
CA CYS A 780 3.30 41.46 -2.15
C CYS A 780 4.37 40.42 -2.54
N ALA A 781 4.05 39.12 -2.48
CA ALA A 781 4.93 38.00 -2.84
C ALA A 781 5.13 37.88 -4.36
N SER A 782 5.80 38.88 -4.94
CA SER A 782 6.01 39.03 -6.39
C SER A 782 6.87 37.94 -7.04
N THR A 783 7.51 37.08 -6.23
CA THR A 783 8.34 35.96 -6.65
C THR A 783 7.59 34.62 -6.72
N LEU A 784 6.30 34.59 -6.39
CA LEU A 784 5.51 33.36 -6.35
C LEU A 784 5.25 32.80 -7.76
N ASP A 785 5.63 31.54 -7.99
CA ASP A 785 5.36 30.81 -9.24
C ASP A 785 4.33 29.68 -9.07
N LYS A 786 4.10 29.18 -7.85
CA LYS A 786 3.07 28.16 -7.56
C LYS A 786 2.16 28.56 -6.38
N LEU A 787 0.84 28.44 -6.56
CA LEU A 787 -0.15 28.73 -5.50
C LEU A 787 -1.18 27.60 -5.40
N GLN A 788 -1.37 27.07 -4.20
CA GLN A 788 -2.45 26.12 -3.89
C GLN A 788 -3.32 26.65 -2.73
N LEU A 789 -4.63 26.80 -2.97
CA LEU A 789 -5.61 27.23 -1.96
C LEU A 789 -6.79 26.26 -1.91
N ASP A 790 -7.02 25.65 -0.74
CA ASP A 790 -8.15 24.76 -0.51
C ASP A 790 -9.20 25.44 0.40
N PHE A 791 -10.36 25.75 -0.16
CA PHE A 791 -11.54 26.32 0.51
C PHE A 791 -12.71 25.34 0.59
N ARG A 792 -12.47 24.03 0.54
CA ARG A 792 -13.54 23.02 0.54
C ARG A 792 -14.50 23.22 1.70
N SER A 793 -15.80 23.18 1.40
CA SER A 793 -16.89 23.34 2.36
C SER A 793 -16.90 24.67 3.13
N CYS A 794 -16.20 25.71 2.65
CA CYS A 794 -16.27 27.07 3.21
C CYS A 794 -17.63 27.73 2.91
N LYS A 795 -18.63 27.51 3.76
CA LYS A 795 -20.03 27.97 3.52
C LYS A 795 -20.21 29.49 3.41
N GLU A 796 -19.24 30.29 3.85
CA GLU A 796 -19.30 31.76 3.83
C GLU A 796 -18.60 32.40 2.62
N ILE A 797 -17.82 31.64 1.84
CA ILE A 797 -17.25 32.16 0.61
C ILE A 797 -18.37 32.37 -0.42
N SER A 798 -18.43 33.58 -0.97
CA SER A 798 -19.42 33.99 -1.96
C SER A 798 -18.73 34.58 -3.18
N ASP A 799 -19.48 34.95 -4.21
CA ASP A 799 -18.96 35.63 -5.41
C ASP A 799 -18.07 36.84 -5.08
N ALA A 800 -18.41 37.60 -4.04
CA ALA A 800 -17.60 38.73 -3.58
C ALA A 800 -16.24 38.30 -2.99
N GLY A 801 -16.20 37.14 -2.32
CA GLY A 801 -14.97 36.57 -1.79
C GLY A 801 -14.07 36.03 -2.91
N VAL A 802 -14.66 35.33 -3.88
CA VAL A 802 -13.93 34.87 -5.08
C VAL A 802 -13.40 36.06 -5.88
N ALA A 803 -14.19 37.12 -6.05
CA ALA A 803 -13.76 38.34 -6.73
C ALA A 803 -12.61 39.05 -5.99
N ALA A 804 -12.66 39.10 -4.65
CA ALA A 804 -11.59 39.69 -3.84
C ALA A 804 -10.28 38.89 -3.94
N LEU A 805 -10.37 37.55 -3.93
CA LEU A 805 -9.25 36.65 -4.19
C LEU A 805 -8.67 36.90 -5.60
N ALA A 806 -9.53 36.90 -6.62
CA ALA A 806 -9.14 37.05 -8.01
C ALA A 806 -8.38 38.36 -8.28
N GLN A 807 -8.82 39.48 -7.70
CA GLN A 807 -8.18 40.80 -7.87
C GLN A 807 -6.74 40.89 -7.34
N GLN A 808 -6.31 39.95 -6.52
CA GLN A 808 -5.04 40.00 -5.80
C GLN A 808 -4.17 38.78 -6.08
N LEU A 809 -4.52 37.94 -7.06
CA LEU A 809 -3.68 36.82 -7.48
C LEU A 809 -2.31 37.33 -7.96
N PRO A 810 -1.20 36.69 -7.55
CA PRO A 810 0.13 37.11 -7.99
C PRO A 810 0.29 37.01 -9.52
N PRO A 811 0.87 38.03 -10.18
CA PRO A 811 0.89 38.11 -11.64
C PRO A 811 1.86 37.13 -12.32
N ASN A 812 2.83 36.59 -11.58
CA ASN A 812 3.90 35.72 -12.09
C ASN A 812 3.62 34.22 -11.94
N LEU A 813 2.43 33.84 -11.48
CA LEU A 813 2.07 32.44 -11.29
C LEU A 813 2.18 31.62 -12.58
N GLN A 814 2.85 30.48 -12.46
CA GLN A 814 2.94 29.43 -13.48
C GLN A 814 2.03 28.25 -13.14
N GLN A 815 1.80 27.97 -11.87
CA GLN A 815 0.92 26.89 -11.41
C GLN A 815 -0.09 27.44 -10.38
N MET A 816 -1.37 27.11 -10.58
CA MET A 816 -2.44 27.53 -9.67
C MET A 816 -3.44 26.40 -9.45
N GLN A 817 -3.69 26.08 -8.18
CA GLN A 817 -4.73 25.14 -7.75
C GLN A 817 -5.67 25.84 -6.77
N LEU A 818 -6.95 25.92 -7.10
CA LEU A 818 -7.97 26.49 -6.22
C LEU A 818 -9.11 25.48 -6.04
N ASN A 819 -9.36 25.07 -4.80
CA ASN A 819 -10.46 24.18 -4.47
C ASN A 819 -11.59 24.93 -3.76
N PHE A 820 -12.78 24.95 -4.36
CA PHE A 820 -14.01 25.54 -3.83
C PHE A 820 -15.14 24.51 -3.69
N GLN A 821 -14.84 23.20 -3.59
CA GLN A 821 -15.86 22.16 -3.46
C GLN A 821 -16.88 22.51 -2.36
N SER A 822 -18.16 22.27 -2.63
CA SER A 822 -19.27 22.51 -1.70
C SER A 822 -19.41 23.95 -1.19
N CYS A 823 -18.81 24.94 -1.88
CA CYS A 823 -19.02 26.36 -1.62
C CYS A 823 -20.30 26.88 -2.28
N ASN A 824 -21.43 26.59 -1.63
CA ASN A 824 -22.77 26.77 -2.20
C ASN A 824 -23.22 28.24 -2.44
N LYS A 825 -22.46 29.24 -2.00
CA LYS A 825 -22.76 30.67 -2.28
C LYS A 825 -21.96 31.23 -3.48
N ILE A 826 -21.18 30.39 -4.17
CA ILE A 826 -20.52 30.73 -5.44
C ILE A 826 -21.50 30.45 -6.59
N SER A 827 -21.69 31.44 -7.45
CA SER A 827 -22.51 31.39 -8.66
C SER A 827 -21.67 31.73 -9.91
N ASP A 828 -22.33 31.83 -11.06
CA ASP A 828 -21.72 32.26 -12.32
C ASP A 828 -20.95 33.60 -12.19
N ALA A 829 -21.39 34.50 -11.30
CA ALA A 829 -20.72 35.77 -11.07
C ALA A 829 -19.34 35.61 -10.41
N GLY A 830 -19.19 34.68 -9.46
CA GLY A 830 -17.92 34.38 -8.82
C GLY A 830 -16.94 33.71 -9.79
N VAL A 831 -17.41 32.75 -10.58
CA VAL A 831 -16.62 32.12 -11.64
C VAL A 831 -16.17 33.15 -12.68
N ALA A 832 -17.06 34.03 -13.12
CA ALA A 832 -16.72 35.11 -14.06
C ALA A 832 -15.71 36.11 -13.48
N ALA A 833 -15.83 36.45 -12.19
CA ALA A 833 -14.87 37.34 -11.53
C ALA A 833 -13.48 36.71 -11.42
N LEU A 834 -13.40 35.41 -11.12
CA LEU A 834 -12.13 34.67 -11.14
C LEU A 834 -11.52 34.64 -12.54
N ALA A 835 -12.34 34.27 -13.54
CA ALA A 835 -11.91 34.16 -14.93
C ALA A 835 -11.28 35.46 -15.46
N GLN A 836 -11.87 36.63 -15.13
CA GLN A 836 -11.37 37.93 -15.59
C GLN A 836 -9.99 38.33 -15.05
N GLN A 837 -9.50 37.66 -14.00
CA GLN A 837 -8.23 37.99 -13.34
C GLN A 837 -7.27 36.81 -13.30
N LEU A 838 -7.47 35.78 -14.14
CA LEU A 838 -6.53 34.67 -14.23
C LEU A 838 -5.13 35.16 -14.63
N PRO A 839 -4.06 34.75 -13.93
CA PRO A 839 -2.70 35.15 -14.28
C PRO A 839 -2.34 34.72 -15.72
N PRO A 840 -1.74 35.61 -16.53
CA PRO A 840 -1.54 35.37 -17.97
C PRO A 840 -0.45 34.34 -18.29
N ASN A 841 0.44 34.06 -17.34
CA ASN A 841 1.60 33.18 -17.51
C ASN A 841 1.36 31.75 -17.00
N LEU A 842 0.12 31.41 -16.62
CA LEU A 842 -0.20 30.07 -16.13
C LEU A 842 0.10 28.99 -17.18
N GLN A 843 0.85 27.98 -16.75
CA GLN A 843 1.13 26.75 -17.48
C GLN A 843 0.29 25.60 -16.94
N GLN A 844 0.00 25.59 -15.63
CA GLN A 844 -0.84 24.59 -14.98
C GLN A 844 -1.97 25.26 -14.20
N MET A 845 -3.20 24.83 -14.41
CA MET A 845 -4.37 25.35 -13.71
C MET A 845 -5.30 24.21 -13.29
N GLN A 846 -5.60 24.16 -12.00
CA GLN A 846 -6.61 23.26 -11.43
C GLN A 846 -7.66 24.08 -10.69
N LEU A 847 -8.93 23.92 -11.07
CA LEU A 847 -10.06 24.58 -10.40
C LEU A 847 -11.12 23.55 -10.06
N ASP A 848 -11.44 23.44 -8.78
CA ASP A 848 -12.51 22.56 -8.30
C ASP A 848 -13.70 23.38 -7.79
N PHE A 849 -14.83 23.26 -8.47
CA PHE A 849 -16.13 23.84 -8.11
C PHE A 849 -17.18 22.73 -7.89
N SER A 850 -16.75 21.52 -7.57
CA SER A 850 -17.65 20.40 -7.36
C SER A 850 -18.69 20.71 -6.27
N TYR A 851 -19.92 20.26 -6.48
CA TYR A 851 -21.08 20.53 -5.62
C TYR A 851 -21.47 22.01 -5.45
N CYS A 852 -20.94 22.95 -6.25
CA CYS A 852 -21.41 24.34 -6.32
C CYS A 852 -22.68 24.46 -7.19
N LYS A 853 -23.84 24.19 -6.58
CA LYS A 853 -25.13 24.04 -7.29
C LYS A 853 -25.64 25.28 -8.04
N GLU A 854 -25.08 26.45 -7.77
CA GLU A 854 -25.50 27.72 -8.38
C GLU A 854 -24.72 28.07 -9.67
N ILE A 855 -23.71 27.28 -10.04
CA ILE A 855 -22.97 27.43 -11.30
C ILE A 855 -23.74 26.80 -12.46
N SER A 856 -23.84 27.52 -13.58
CA SER A 856 -24.54 27.15 -14.81
C SER A 856 -23.65 27.30 -16.05
N ASP A 857 -24.22 27.09 -17.24
CA ASP A 857 -23.55 27.31 -18.52
C ASP A 857 -22.91 28.69 -18.65
N ALA A 858 -23.49 29.73 -18.02
CA ALA A 858 -22.96 31.08 -18.06
C ALA A 858 -21.61 31.20 -17.33
N GLY A 859 -21.45 30.55 -16.18
CA GLY A 859 -20.18 30.52 -15.43
C GLY A 859 -19.11 29.75 -16.21
N VAL A 860 -19.45 28.58 -16.76
CA VAL A 860 -18.53 27.79 -17.60
C VAL A 860 -18.10 28.59 -18.83
N ALA A 861 -19.04 29.26 -19.52
CA ALA A 861 -18.73 30.09 -20.68
C ALA A 861 -17.87 31.31 -20.32
N ALA A 862 -18.10 31.94 -19.17
CA ALA A 862 -17.28 33.05 -18.70
C ALA A 862 -15.84 32.62 -18.39
N LEU A 863 -15.66 31.45 -17.78
CA LEU A 863 -14.34 30.84 -17.57
C LEU A 863 -13.65 30.52 -18.91
N ALA A 864 -14.35 29.85 -19.81
CA ALA A 864 -13.84 29.46 -21.12
C ALA A 864 -13.29 30.64 -21.92
N GLN A 865 -13.99 31.79 -21.91
CA GLN A 865 -13.58 33.00 -22.64
C GLN A 865 -12.28 33.65 -22.15
N GLN A 866 -11.80 33.31 -20.95
CA GLN A 866 -10.63 33.94 -20.33
C GLN A 866 -9.54 32.93 -19.96
N LEU A 867 -9.60 31.70 -20.51
CA LEU A 867 -8.57 30.70 -20.27
C LEU A 867 -7.19 31.22 -20.74
N PRO A 868 -6.13 31.12 -19.91
CA PRO A 868 -4.80 31.57 -20.30
C PRO A 868 -4.28 30.81 -21.54
N PRO A 869 -3.72 31.52 -22.54
CA PRO A 869 -3.37 30.92 -23.84
C PRO A 869 -2.16 29.97 -23.79
N ASN A 870 -1.34 30.06 -22.73
CA ASN A 870 -0.12 29.28 -22.55
C ASN A 870 -0.31 28.05 -21.64
N LEU A 871 -1.55 27.71 -21.28
CA LEU A 871 -1.83 26.52 -20.47
C LEU A 871 -1.37 25.24 -21.18
N GLN A 872 -0.60 24.44 -20.45
CA GLN A 872 -0.15 23.10 -20.82
C GLN A 872 -0.95 22.03 -20.08
N GLN A 873 -1.35 22.29 -18.83
CA GLN A 873 -2.18 21.39 -18.04
C GLN A 873 -3.40 22.12 -17.50
N MET A 874 -4.58 21.55 -17.71
CA MET A 874 -5.84 22.13 -17.24
C MET A 874 -6.70 21.03 -16.62
N GLN A 875 -7.09 21.23 -15.36
CA GLN A 875 -8.05 20.39 -14.66
C GLN A 875 -9.22 21.25 -14.18
N LEU A 876 -10.44 20.91 -14.60
CA LEU A 876 -11.66 21.59 -14.16
C LEU A 876 -12.64 20.57 -13.59
N ASN A 877 -13.01 20.75 -12.33
CA ASN A 877 -14.00 19.91 -11.67
C ASN A 877 -15.31 20.67 -11.44
N PHE A 878 -16.38 20.21 -12.09
CA PHE A 878 -17.76 20.70 -11.95
C PHE A 878 -18.72 19.58 -11.54
N GLN A 879 -18.22 18.53 -10.88
CA GLN A 879 -19.04 17.42 -10.41
C GLN A 879 -20.28 17.92 -9.64
N SER A 880 -21.43 17.31 -9.92
CA SER A 880 -22.73 17.62 -9.32
C SER A 880 -23.21 19.08 -9.48
N CYS A 881 -22.67 19.84 -10.44
CA CYS A 881 -23.18 21.16 -10.84
C CYS A 881 -24.39 21.04 -11.77
N SER A 882 -25.57 20.73 -11.19
CA SER A 882 -26.79 20.34 -11.91
C SER A 882 -27.40 21.36 -12.91
N LYS A 883 -26.90 22.60 -12.96
CA LYS A 883 -27.37 23.63 -13.92
C LYS A 883 -26.52 23.70 -15.19
N ILE A 884 -25.41 22.97 -15.28
CA ILE A 884 -24.59 22.85 -16.48
C ILE A 884 -25.27 21.89 -17.48
N THR A 885 -25.27 22.27 -18.75
CA THR A 885 -25.86 21.55 -19.88
C THR A 885 -24.87 21.45 -21.04
N ASP A 886 -25.31 20.86 -22.16
CA ASP A 886 -24.53 20.80 -23.40
C ASP A 886 -24.01 22.17 -23.86
N ALA A 887 -24.72 23.26 -23.56
CA ALA A 887 -24.32 24.61 -23.94
C ALA A 887 -23.04 25.05 -23.21
N GLY A 888 -22.90 24.74 -21.92
CA GLY A 888 -21.69 25.03 -21.15
C GLY A 888 -20.50 24.22 -21.64
N VAL A 889 -20.68 22.92 -21.88
CA VAL A 889 -19.63 22.05 -22.44
C VAL A 889 -19.20 22.54 -23.83
N ALA A 890 -20.16 22.92 -24.69
CA ALA A 890 -19.86 23.45 -26.02
C ALA A 890 -19.15 24.81 -25.96
N ALA A 891 -19.49 25.68 -25.00
CA ALA A 891 -18.81 26.95 -24.81
C ALA A 891 -17.36 26.76 -24.36
N LEU A 892 -17.11 25.80 -23.45
CA LEU A 892 -15.76 25.40 -23.04
C LEU A 892 -14.95 24.85 -24.22
N ALA A 893 -15.54 23.92 -24.98
CA ALA A 893 -14.91 23.29 -26.14
C ALA A 893 -14.42 24.31 -27.18
N GLN A 894 -15.18 25.38 -27.42
CA GLN A 894 -14.84 26.41 -28.41
C GLN A 894 -13.63 27.29 -28.03
N GLN A 895 -13.21 27.29 -26.77
CA GLN A 895 -12.17 28.20 -26.27
C GLN A 895 -11.03 27.45 -25.57
N LEU A 896 -10.87 26.15 -25.83
CA LEU A 896 -9.77 25.37 -25.26
C LEU A 896 -8.40 25.93 -25.71
N PRO A 897 -7.42 26.06 -24.79
CA PRO A 897 -6.09 26.56 -25.14
C PRO A 897 -5.40 25.66 -26.19
N PRO A 898 -4.73 26.24 -27.21
CA PRO A 898 -4.15 25.47 -28.31
C PRO A 898 -2.89 24.67 -27.92
N ASN A 899 -2.21 25.07 -26.84
CA ASN A 899 -0.97 24.44 -26.37
C ASN A 899 -1.19 23.40 -25.26
N LEU A 900 -2.44 23.04 -25.01
CA LEU A 900 -2.80 22.12 -23.94
C LEU A 900 -2.28 20.71 -24.22
N GLN A 901 -1.50 20.17 -23.30
CA GLN A 901 -0.92 18.83 -23.34
C GLN A 901 -1.68 17.85 -22.45
N GLN A 902 -2.21 18.32 -21.32
CA GLN A 902 -3.02 17.50 -20.41
C GLN A 902 -4.33 18.21 -20.09
N MET A 903 -5.44 17.50 -20.24
CA MET A 903 -6.78 18.01 -19.96
C MET A 903 -7.56 17.01 -19.12
N GLN A 904 -8.05 17.46 -17.95
CA GLN A 904 -8.99 16.71 -17.14
C GLN A 904 -10.27 17.52 -16.95
N LEU A 905 -11.42 16.94 -17.29
CA LEU A 905 -12.72 17.55 -17.11
C LEU A 905 -13.65 16.59 -16.35
N GLU A 906 -14.04 16.99 -15.14
CA GLU A 906 -14.92 16.22 -14.26
C GLU A 906 -16.32 16.84 -14.27
N PHE A 907 -17.26 16.19 -14.95
CA PHE A 907 -18.68 16.59 -15.01
C PHE A 907 -19.61 15.54 -14.39
N ARG A 908 -19.07 14.63 -13.55
CA ARG A 908 -19.85 13.58 -12.89
C ARG A 908 -21.11 14.13 -12.24
N GLY A 909 -22.26 13.47 -12.42
CA GLY A 909 -23.54 13.89 -11.83
C GLY A 909 -24.20 15.13 -12.48
N CYS A 910 -23.63 15.71 -13.55
CA CYS A 910 -24.25 16.79 -14.32
C CYS A 910 -25.37 16.24 -15.23
N SER A 911 -26.51 15.90 -14.64
CA SER A 911 -27.63 15.18 -15.28
C SER A 911 -28.23 15.78 -16.57
N LYS A 912 -27.89 17.02 -16.94
CA LYS A 912 -28.40 17.70 -18.14
C LYS A 912 -27.46 17.67 -19.34
N ILE A 913 -26.23 17.16 -19.18
CA ILE A 913 -25.29 16.94 -20.28
C ILE A 913 -25.70 15.67 -21.03
N SER A 914 -25.66 15.73 -22.36
CA SER A 914 -26.00 14.65 -23.29
C SER A 914 -24.88 14.40 -24.32
N ASP A 915 -25.10 13.45 -25.21
CA ASP A 915 -24.20 13.18 -26.34
C ASP A 915 -23.87 14.42 -27.18
N ALA A 916 -24.73 15.45 -27.19
CA ALA A 916 -24.49 16.69 -27.91
C ALA A 916 -23.33 17.51 -27.32
N GLY A 917 -23.25 17.62 -25.99
CA GLY A 917 -22.16 18.31 -25.30
C GLY A 917 -20.83 17.57 -25.49
N VAL A 918 -20.87 16.24 -25.34
CA VAL A 918 -19.71 15.38 -25.59
C VAL A 918 -19.22 15.49 -27.04
N ALA A 919 -20.15 15.50 -28.01
CA ALA A 919 -19.82 15.67 -29.42
C ALA A 919 -19.24 17.05 -29.74
N ALA A 920 -19.70 18.12 -29.07
CA ALA A 920 -19.13 19.45 -29.22
C ALA A 920 -17.68 19.52 -28.72
N LEU A 921 -17.40 18.89 -27.58
CA LEU A 921 -16.05 18.77 -27.03
C LEU A 921 -15.13 17.98 -27.97
N ALA A 922 -15.59 16.82 -28.43
CA ALA A 922 -14.88 15.95 -29.37
C ALA A 922 -14.52 16.64 -30.71
N GLN A 923 -15.25 17.67 -31.12
CA GLN A 923 -14.99 18.40 -32.36
C GLN A 923 -13.91 19.49 -32.24
N GLN A 924 -13.58 19.92 -31.02
CA GLN A 924 -12.74 21.09 -30.77
C GLN A 924 -11.55 20.76 -29.83
N LEU A 925 -11.08 19.51 -29.84
CA LEU A 925 -9.92 19.11 -29.02
C LEU A 925 -8.64 19.84 -29.49
N PRO A 926 -7.79 20.28 -28.55
CA PRO A 926 -6.49 20.88 -28.88
C PRO A 926 -5.58 19.90 -29.64
N PRO A 927 -4.76 20.38 -30.59
CA PRO A 927 -3.90 19.53 -31.43
C PRO A 927 -2.67 18.98 -30.71
N ASN A 928 -2.30 19.51 -29.53
CA ASN A 928 -1.10 19.07 -28.79
C ASN A 928 -1.43 18.19 -27.58
N LEU A 929 -2.66 17.68 -27.49
CA LEU A 929 -3.16 17.00 -26.31
C LEU A 929 -2.59 15.58 -26.21
N GLN A 930 -1.74 15.34 -25.21
CA GLN A 930 -1.10 14.05 -24.94
C GLN A 930 -1.90 13.20 -23.95
N GLN A 931 -2.56 13.83 -22.99
CA GLN A 931 -3.39 13.16 -21.99
C GLN A 931 -4.75 13.84 -21.90
N MET A 932 -5.80 13.02 -21.92
CA MET A 932 -7.17 13.47 -21.81
C MET A 932 -7.95 12.56 -20.87
N GLN A 933 -8.46 13.14 -19.79
CA GLN A 933 -9.35 12.48 -18.84
C GLN A 933 -10.69 13.20 -18.85
N LEU A 934 -11.76 12.47 -19.17
CA LEU A 934 -13.12 12.99 -19.20
C LEU A 934 -14.01 12.08 -18.37
N ASN A 935 -14.64 12.64 -17.35
CA ASN A 935 -15.58 11.89 -16.53
C ASN A 935 -16.97 12.51 -16.61
N PHE A 936 -17.87 11.78 -17.26
CA PHE A 936 -19.28 12.13 -17.32
C PHE A 936 -20.17 11.11 -16.60
N SER A 937 -19.61 10.31 -15.69
CA SER A 937 -20.40 9.31 -14.94
C SER A 937 -21.60 9.96 -14.23
N GLY A 938 -22.74 9.27 -14.19
CA GLY A 938 -23.97 9.85 -13.64
C GLY A 938 -24.64 10.95 -14.50
N CYS A 939 -24.11 11.30 -15.69
CA CYS A 939 -24.82 12.11 -16.67
C CYS A 939 -25.84 11.25 -17.42
N SER A 940 -27.06 11.16 -16.88
CA SER A 940 -28.13 10.25 -17.35
C SER A 940 -28.56 10.36 -18.83
N LYS A 941 -28.11 11.37 -19.59
CA LYS A 941 -28.47 11.58 -20.99
C LYS A 941 -27.32 11.29 -21.97
N ILE A 942 -26.18 10.84 -21.47
CA ILE A 942 -25.09 10.33 -22.31
C ILE A 942 -25.36 8.85 -22.59
N THR A 943 -25.24 8.47 -23.85
CA THR A 943 -25.37 7.09 -24.31
C THR A 943 -24.01 6.55 -24.73
N ASP A 944 -23.89 5.22 -24.87
CA ASP A 944 -22.70 4.56 -25.39
C ASP A 944 -22.19 5.17 -26.71
N ALA A 945 -23.11 5.73 -27.53
CA ALA A 945 -22.77 6.41 -28.77
C ALA A 945 -22.08 7.77 -28.58
N GLY A 946 -22.38 8.49 -27.48
CA GLY A 946 -21.68 9.70 -27.08
C GLY A 946 -20.27 9.40 -26.58
N GLU A 947 -20.12 8.38 -25.73
CA GLU A 947 -18.82 7.94 -25.21
C GLU A 947 -17.88 7.45 -26.32
N LEU A 948 -18.39 6.61 -27.23
CA LEU A 948 -17.64 6.15 -28.41
C LEU A 948 -17.17 7.28 -29.31
N ARG A 949 -17.93 8.38 -29.42
CA ARG A 949 -17.53 9.55 -30.21
C ARG A 949 -16.44 10.38 -29.54
N ALA A 950 -16.49 10.55 -28.22
CA ALA A 950 -15.41 11.17 -27.46
C ALA A 950 -14.11 10.38 -27.63
N TRP A 951 -14.20 9.06 -27.48
CA TRP A 951 -13.08 8.13 -27.65
C TRP A 951 -12.54 8.12 -29.08
N ALA A 952 -13.40 8.17 -30.10
CA ALA A 952 -12.97 8.20 -31.49
C ALA A 952 -12.27 9.53 -31.88
N ALA A 953 -12.64 10.63 -31.23
CA ALA A 953 -12.02 11.93 -31.49
C ALA A 953 -10.62 12.07 -30.88
N SER A 954 -10.35 11.44 -29.73
CA SER A 954 -9.02 11.46 -29.10
C SER A 954 -7.95 10.69 -29.88
N ARG A 955 -8.33 9.84 -30.85
CA ARG A 955 -7.41 9.04 -31.68
C ARG A 955 -7.20 9.55 -33.11
N LYS A 956 -7.71 10.74 -33.45
CA LYS A 956 -7.58 11.26 -34.83
C LYS A 956 -6.15 11.59 -35.27
N GLU A 957 -5.17 11.63 -34.37
CA GLU A 957 -3.76 11.86 -34.73
C GLU A 957 -2.91 10.58 -34.85
N GLU A 958 -3.29 9.46 -34.23
CA GLU A 958 -2.51 8.20 -34.35
C GLU A 958 -2.66 7.49 -35.70
N THR A 959 -3.65 7.88 -36.52
CA THR A 959 -3.99 7.14 -37.75
C THR A 959 -3.25 7.60 -39.01
N ALA A 960 -2.31 8.55 -38.91
CA ALA A 960 -1.48 8.97 -40.04
C ALA A 960 -0.13 8.25 -40.13
N GLU A 961 0.44 7.73 -39.03
CA GLU A 961 1.81 7.16 -39.03
C GLU A 961 2.00 6.00 -38.02
N ALA A 962 1.23 4.92 -38.09
CA ALA A 962 1.69 3.63 -37.54
C ALA A 962 0.87 2.46 -38.11
N GLY A 963 1.53 1.61 -38.89
CA GLY A 963 0.95 0.34 -39.32
C GLY A 963 0.89 -0.64 -38.16
N GLY A 964 -0.33 -0.96 -37.72
CA GLY A 964 -0.73 -2.29 -37.28
C GLY A 964 -0.19 -2.81 -35.95
N GLU A 965 -0.86 -2.46 -34.85
CA GLU A 965 -1.04 -3.37 -33.70
C GLU A 965 -2.49 -3.33 -33.22
N GLN A 966 -3.06 -4.52 -33.04
CA GLN A 966 -4.45 -4.77 -32.69
C GLN A 966 -4.59 -4.74 -31.16
N LEU A 967 -5.10 -3.65 -30.59
CA LEU A 967 -5.45 -3.56 -29.18
C LEU A 967 -6.95 -3.75 -28.99
N CYS A 968 -7.31 -4.86 -28.34
CA CYS A 968 -8.65 -5.16 -27.84
C CYS A 968 -9.00 -4.22 -26.67
N ALA A 969 -10.08 -3.45 -26.82
CA ALA A 969 -10.61 -2.58 -25.78
C ALA A 969 -11.53 -3.33 -24.82
N TRP A 970 -11.41 -3.04 -23.52
CA TRP A 970 -12.44 -3.30 -22.52
C TRP A 970 -13.41 -2.11 -22.49
N ALA A 971 -14.70 -2.40 -22.64
CA ALA A 971 -15.79 -1.56 -22.18
C ALA A 971 -16.45 -2.31 -21.01
N THR A 972 -16.47 -1.71 -19.82
CA THR A 972 -17.21 -2.19 -18.67
C THR A 972 -18.68 -1.79 -18.82
N SER A 973 -19.45 -2.55 -19.61
CA SER A 973 -20.92 -2.46 -19.60
C SER A 973 -21.49 -3.58 -18.73
N ARG A 974 -22.20 -3.18 -17.68
CA ARG A 974 -23.09 -4.01 -16.86
C ARG A 974 -23.91 -4.97 -17.73
N GLU A 975 -23.96 -6.23 -17.32
CA GLU A 975 -24.89 -7.23 -17.83
C GLU A 975 -26.34 -6.78 -17.59
N GLU A 976 -27.16 -6.87 -18.64
CA GLU A 976 -28.63 -6.94 -18.54
C GLU A 976 -29.15 -8.23 -19.20
N PRO A 977 -30.35 -8.70 -18.83
CA PRO A 977 -30.61 -10.10 -18.49
C PRO A 977 -31.17 -10.95 -19.64
N ALA A 978 -30.85 -12.25 -19.62
CA ALA A 978 -31.61 -13.26 -20.35
C ALA A 978 -32.58 -13.99 -19.41
N ALA A 979 -33.83 -14.09 -19.85
CA ALA A 979 -35.00 -14.64 -19.16
C ALA A 979 -34.88 -16.16 -18.79
N PRO A 980 -35.79 -16.70 -17.93
CA PRO A 980 -35.47 -17.73 -16.95
C PRO A 980 -35.75 -19.18 -17.41
N ILE A 981 -35.00 -20.13 -16.85
CA ILE A 981 -35.47 -21.51 -16.62
C ILE A 981 -35.26 -21.80 -15.14
N GLY A 982 -36.38 -22.00 -14.44
CA GLY A 982 -36.49 -21.91 -13.00
C GLY A 982 -35.82 -23.04 -12.20
N LEU A 983 -35.46 -22.68 -10.97
CA LEU A 983 -35.59 -23.49 -9.77
C LEU A 983 -35.44 -22.55 -8.56
N GLU A 984 -36.53 -22.36 -7.82
CA GLU A 984 -36.60 -21.69 -6.51
C GLU A 984 -35.69 -22.42 -5.51
N VAL A 985 -34.99 -21.72 -4.59
CA VAL A 985 -35.31 -21.50 -3.14
C VAL A 985 -34.30 -20.45 -2.54
N PRO A 986 -34.40 -19.94 -1.29
CA PRO A 986 -34.41 -18.49 -0.98
C PRO A 986 -33.16 -17.96 -0.25
N GLY A 987 -33.03 -16.63 -0.16
CA GLY A 987 -32.03 -15.90 0.65
C GLY A 987 -32.15 -16.12 2.17
N PRO A 988 -31.32 -15.46 3.00
CA PRO A 988 -31.26 -13.99 3.14
C PRO A 988 -29.80 -13.46 3.05
N GLY A 989 -29.50 -12.19 2.86
CA GLY A 989 -30.17 -10.96 3.30
C GLY A 989 -29.11 -10.18 4.09
N ARG A 990 -28.73 -9.03 3.52
CA ARG A 990 -27.59 -8.18 3.85
C ARG A 990 -27.54 -7.71 5.29
#